data_AF-A0A8H3HJN0-F1
#
_entry.id   AF-A0A8H3HJN0-F1
#
_cell.length_a   1.000
_cell.length_b   1.000
_cell.length_c   1.000
_cell.angle_alpha   90.00
_cell.angle_beta   90.00
_cell.angle_gamma   90.00
#
_symmetry.space_group_name_H-M   'P 1'
#
loop_
_entity.id
_entity.type
_entity.pdbx_description
1 polymer ?
#
loop_
_entity_poly.entity_id
_entity_poly.type
_entity_poly.pdbx_seq_one_letter_code
_entity_poly.pdbx_strand_id
1 'polypeptide(L)'
;MLALASAIIWSLTPSRCPRVDFPAFPSHSWAIELPSKKHQCFSFSSAPRIKSPAKAEMLGEVFTHLATGLLDPMARLATSLLLAAELAFALPTAWPVFSRASKGAYDIQGHRGSRGTTVESTLPAFAWGLIYGATTLEFDNGLTKDGHVIVWHDESIDGLKCKDTKPVTANDPLFPYVGKYVANLTLAQIKTLDCGSERLDGFPLQALYPGTKLSTLPELFDFLDCADPGHEVELNIESKVDAQFPNLTRSPEDFANAQYKLFKSSKYYSKITYQSFDWRTLILMKKLDAKITRAALVDSTTVYGQNKSTSTWLAGLRPDSFPGATLGVQLAQAAKSIDSNILSPAATDGSSGSIDPNAPGYVPFTTEEMVKEAHKSGVLVKPWTVNRLNIVEQIYGWGVDGIITDYPEVVRRWALLKGISVSKAYDQSKVLQCLKKHIQTVMNLIKRAEQTTGLPPDYVNESSKHKRRSRLIRIGVVLASFVILYPLGCFLTGHHDRIYGSRGSQGVSLSNVCPQVEPLQPSSEINRKLAEELGASFADPSFEAIAAEYLGGAVRIPTESYDVMDPVGIDPRWDVFYKLSEHLLKTYPKVTWFQSIRAPLAPRPIHRTLVIMMAPLEKLIEGGFKPKRGILIGFGIDEESTGLYGANKIAQYIEEHYGNNSVSMLVDEGDNIENFGGVPVALVAIGEKGYFDVAIDVATPGGHSSVPPAHTTIGVLASLITEIESTPYAPGLERSSPIYGLLQCSAAHIPSIPLSVRSSILRSICPPQAPKSRRKKCDKALEELERALFETDSDLNRGDEEKARLYRNLLSTTQAVDMIKGGVKANALPELANAIINHRIRTDSSVSALQYAIIAKILPVVEKYNLTLAAFSRVNVTTGGAGTVTLSDAFGTALEPAPVTPTEGSGAAAYRLLSGVIRKIQGNKTIDTSSTRA
;
A
#
# COMPACT_ATOMS: atom_id res chain seq x y z
N MET A 1 -52.39 10.92 47.78
CA MET A 1 -53.10 10.08 48.78
C MET A 1 -54.29 9.42 48.09
N LEU A 2 -54.70 8.19 48.41
CA LEU A 2 -54.08 7.15 49.24
C LEU A 2 -54.54 5.79 48.63
N ALA A 3 -53.70 4.90 48.11
CA ALA A 3 -52.23 4.95 47.98
C ALA A 3 -51.72 4.63 46.55
N LEU A 4 -52.54 4.90 45.52
CA LEU A 4 -52.19 5.16 44.09
C LEU A 4 -51.00 4.36 43.50
N ALA A 5 -51.22 3.32 42.68
CA ALA A 5 -51.65 3.39 41.26
C ALA A 5 -50.52 3.89 40.31
N SER A 6 -50.33 3.37 39.09
CA SER A 6 -51.20 2.48 38.28
C SER A 6 -50.42 1.38 37.55
N ALA A 7 -51.12 0.29 37.21
CA ALA A 7 -50.78 -0.57 36.06
C ALA A 7 -51.88 -0.45 34.99
N ILE A 8 -51.49 -0.44 33.71
CA ILE A 8 -52.38 -0.48 32.52
C ILE A 8 -51.64 -1.33 31.44
N ILE A 9 -52.10 -2.43 30.81
CA ILE A 9 -53.43 -3.00 30.40
C ILE A 9 -53.88 -2.45 29.02
N TRP A 10 -54.14 -3.21 27.94
CA TRP A 10 -54.17 -4.65 27.57
C TRP A 10 -54.28 -4.71 26.00
N SER A 11 -54.25 -5.82 25.23
CA SER A 11 -53.68 -7.19 25.32
C SER A 11 -54.09 -7.99 24.04
N LEU A 12 -53.82 -9.31 24.01
CA LEU A 12 -54.58 -10.37 23.31
C LEU A 12 -54.65 -10.41 21.76
N THR A 13 -53.88 -11.38 21.25
CA THR A 13 -54.21 -12.49 20.32
C THR A 13 -55.68 -13.01 20.30
N PRO A 14 -56.12 -14.00 19.45
CA PRO A 14 -55.38 -14.87 18.52
C PRO A 14 -56.03 -15.21 17.13
N SER A 15 -55.23 -15.86 16.26
CA SER A 15 -55.54 -16.98 15.31
C SER A 15 -56.88 -17.12 14.53
N ARG A 16 -56.77 -17.51 13.24
CA ARG A 16 -57.59 -18.59 12.63
C ARG A 16 -56.81 -19.37 11.55
N CYS A 17 -57.22 -20.62 11.30
CA CYS A 17 -56.63 -21.67 10.45
C CYS A 17 -57.80 -22.44 9.77
N PRO A 18 -57.65 -23.55 8.99
CA PRO A 18 -56.47 -24.19 8.35
C PRO A 18 -56.73 -24.66 6.87
N ARG A 19 -55.96 -25.64 6.35
CA ARG A 19 -56.13 -26.52 5.14
C ARG A 19 -55.52 -26.02 3.79
N VAL A 20 -54.95 -26.86 2.89
CA VAL A 20 -54.62 -28.32 2.89
C VAL A 20 -53.52 -28.69 1.84
N ASP A 21 -52.63 -29.64 2.22
CA ASP A 21 -51.88 -30.69 1.47
C ASP A 21 -50.87 -30.49 0.30
N PHE A 22 -49.59 -30.87 0.59
CA PHE A 22 -48.58 -31.67 -0.18
C PHE A 22 -48.00 -31.22 -1.57
N PRO A 23 -46.82 -31.74 -2.04
CA PRO A 23 -45.93 -32.80 -1.52
C PRO A 23 -44.43 -32.43 -1.27
N ALA A 24 -43.60 -33.43 -0.89
CA ALA A 24 -42.16 -33.37 -0.51
C ALA A 24 -41.17 -33.25 -1.70
N PHE A 25 -39.88 -32.92 -1.56
CA PHE A 25 -38.70 -33.60 -0.90
C PHE A 25 -37.63 -32.53 -0.49
N PRO A 26 -36.41 -32.81 0.09
CA PRO A 26 -35.64 -34.07 0.28
C PRO A 26 -35.27 -34.32 1.79
N SER A 27 -34.28 -35.13 2.24
CA SER A 27 -33.15 -35.85 1.63
C SER A 27 -32.69 -37.09 2.45
N HIS A 28 -31.98 -38.01 1.79
CA HIS A 28 -31.13 -39.07 2.38
C HIS A 28 -29.89 -39.20 1.45
N SER A 29 -28.70 -38.80 1.87
CA SER A 29 -27.75 -39.52 2.75
C SER A 29 -26.88 -40.55 2.01
N TRP A 30 -25.69 -40.14 1.60
CA TRP A 30 -24.52 -41.01 1.40
C TRP A 30 -23.32 -40.36 2.08
N ALA A 31 -22.75 -41.05 3.07
CA ALA A 31 -21.51 -40.68 3.75
C ALA A 31 -20.53 -41.86 3.63
N ILE A 32 -19.24 -41.57 3.53
CA ILE A 32 -18.17 -42.57 3.54
C ILE A 32 -17.51 -42.57 4.91
N GLU A 33 -17.17 -43.76 5.40
CA GLU A 33 -16.75 -44.04 6.77
C GLU A 33 -15.31 -43.62 7.08
N LEU A 34 -15.04 -43.27 8.35
CA LEU A 34 -13.76 -43.57 8.99
C LEU A 34 -13.95 -44.02 10.46
N PRO A 35 -13.43 -45.21 10.87
CA PRO A 35 -13.38 -45.68 12.25
C PRO A 35 -12.08 -45.26 12.98
N SER A 36 -11.92 -45.30 14.31
CA SER A 36 -12.86 -45.41 15.44
C SER A 36 -12.12 -45.30 16.80
N LYS A 37 -12.86 -45.05 17.91
CA LYS A 37 -12.52 -45.40 19.32
C LYS A 37 -11.34 -44.59 19.98
N LYS A 38 -11.30 -44.35 21.31
CA LYS A 38 -12.11 -44.82 22.45
C LYS A 38 -11.99 -43.91 23.69
N HIS A 39 -13.07 -43.80 24.49
CA HIS A 39 -13.14 -43.59 25.97
C HIS A 39 -12.66 -42.25 26.61
N GLN A 40 -13.52 -41.45 27.27
CA GLN A 40 -14.06 -41.47 28.68
C GLN A 40 -13.26 -40.53 29.65
N CYS A 41 -13.82 -39.83 30.65
CA CYS A 41 -15.22 -39.58 31.09
C CYS A 41 -15.34 -38.37 32.06
N PHE A 42 -16.56 -37.81 32.22
CA PHE A 42 -17.15 -37.01 33.34
C PHE A 42 -16.27 -35.95 34.09
N SER A 43 -16.55 -34.63 34.08
CA SER A 43 -17.74 -33.81 34.45
C SER A 43 -17.94 -33.52 35.96
N PHE A 44 -18.30 -32.27 36.31
CA PHE A 44 -19.39 -31.97 37.26
C PHE A 44 -19.90 -30.52 37.10
N SER A 45 -21.07 -30.20 37.67
CA SER A 45 -21.82 -28.97 37.43
C SER A 45 -22.06 -28.11 38.70
N SER A 46 -22.35 -26.82 38.48
CA SER A 46 -23.24 -25.94 39.27
C SER A 46 -23.07 -25.83 40.81
N ALA A 47 -22.74 -24.62 41.29
CA ALA A 47 -22.92 -24.22 42.70
C ALA A 47 -24.41 -24.07 43.11
N PRO A 48 -24.75 -23.91 44.41
CA PRO A 48 -24.87 -22.54 44.95
C PRO A 48 -24.49 -22.36 46.46
N ARG A 49 -24.75 -21.16 46.99
CA ARG A 49 -24.44 -20.64 48.35
C ARG A 49 -25.43 -21.11 49.43
N ILE A 50 -25.10 -20.94 50.73
CA ILE A 50 -25.90 -20.19 51.74
C ILE A 50 -25.11 -19.93 53.07
N LYS A 51 -25.72 -19.16 54.01
CA LYS A 51 -25.12 -18.28 55.06
C LYS A 51 -24.74 -18.94 56.41
N SER A 52 -24.08 -18.14 57.27
CA SER A 52 -23.69 -18.36 58.68
C SER A 52 -24.84 -18.10 59.70
N PRO A 53 -24.64 -18.19 61.05
CA PRO A 53 -24.14 -17.04 61.84
C PRO A 53 -23.39 -17.35 63.19
N ALA A 54 -23.03 -16.28 63.94
CA ALA A 54 -22.68 -16.20 65.40
C ALA A 54 -21.25 -16.63 65.84
N LYS A 55 -20.60 -16.09 66.91
CA LYS A 55 -20.88 -14.95 67.84
C LYS A 55 -19.60 -14.55 68.66
N ALA A 56 -19.41 -13.25 68.96
CA ALA A 56 -18.65 -12.64 70.09
C ALA A 56 -17.14 -13.05 70.32
N GLU A 57 -16.29 -12.38 71.12
CA GLU A 57 -16.40 -11.14 71.94
C GLU A 57 -15.05 -10.32 71.92
N MET A 58 -14.73 -9.48 72.92
CA MET A 58 -13.81 -8.32 72.78
C MET A 58 -12.86 -8.07 74.00
N LEU A 59 -11.86 -7.18 73.80
CA LEU A 59 -11.04 -6.41 74.79
C LEU A 59 -9.69 -6.98 75.29
N GLY A 60 -8.73 -6.08 75.54
CA GLY A 60 -7.47 -6.31 76.29
C GLY A 60 -6.28 -5.48 75.81
N GLU A 61 -5.89 -4.42 76.54
CA GLU A 61 -4.79 -3.49 76.17
C GLU A 61 -3.73 -3.30 77.29
N VAL A 62 -2.44 -3.26 76.88
CA VAL A 62 -1.41 -2.25 77.25
C VAL A 62 -0.60 -2.29 78.59
N PHE A 63 0.72 -1.99 78.41
CA PHE A 63 1.74 -1.32 79.27
C PHE A 63 2.87 -2.06 80.05
N THR A 64 4.08 -1.48 79.88
CA THR A 64 5.29 -1.38 80.76
C THR A 64 6.12 -2.66 81.09
N HIS A 65 7.44 -2.62 81.40
CA HIS A 65 8.38 -1.52 81.76
C HIS A 65 9.90 -1.90 81.55
N LEU A 66 10.78 -0.89 81.31
CA LEU A 66 12.23 -0.76 81.69
C LEU A 66 13.30 -1.84 81.28
N ALA A 67 14.64 -1.63 81.29
CA ALA A 67 15.54 -0.48 81.01
C ALA A 67 17.05 -0.93 81.03
N THR A 68 17.99 -0.07 80.56
CA THR A 68 19.49 -0.17 80.63
C THR A 68 20.21 -1.25 79.78
N GLY A 69 21.48 -1.11 79.34
CA GLY A 69 22.36 0.08 79.27
C GLY A 69 23.89 -0.18 79.02
N LEU A 70 24.43 0.40 77.92
CA LEU A 70 25.83 0.88 77.66
C LEU A 70 27.08 -0.05 77.66
N LEU A 71 27.85 0.02 76.54
CA LEU A 71 29.35 0.05 76.36
C LEU A 71 30.22 -1.14 76.90
N ASP A 72 31.47 -1.41 76.49
CA ASP A 72 32.47 -0.76 75.60
C ASP A 72 33.37 -1.84 74.89
N PRO A 73 34.37 -1.54 74.00
CA PRO A 73 34.94 -2.51 73.04
C PRO A 73 36.47 -2.83 73.18
N MET A 74 37.07 -3.36 72.09
CA MET A 74 38.49 -3.37 71.66
C MET A 74 39.27 -4.71 71.56
N ALA A 75 39.60 -5.04 70.30
CA ALA A 75 40.91 -5.51 69.79
C ALA A 75 41.55 -6.84 70.26
N ARG A 76 41.66 -7.81 69.33
CA ARG A 76 42.80 -7.99 68.38
C ARG A 76 42.39 -8.99 67.26
N LEU A 77 42.58 -8.77 65.95
CA LEU A 77 43.77 -8.57 65.10
C LEU A 77 44.39 -9.90 64.60
N ALA A 78 44.68 -9.95 63.28
CA ALA A 78 45.03 -11.13 62.46
C ALA A 78 43.84 -12.10 62.18
N THR A 79 43.69 -12.72 61.00
CA THR A 79 44.54 -12.69 59.79
C THR A 79 43.68 -12.71 58.52
N SER A 80 44.14 -12.08 57.44
CA SER A 80 43.56 -12.15 56.10
C SER A 80 44.63 -12.48 55.05
N LEU A 81 44.18 -12.95 53.87
CA LEU A 81 44.94 -13.35 52.67
C LEU A 81 45.60 -14.74 52.67
N LEU A 82 45.13 -15.59 51.72
CA LEU A 82 45.86 -16.51 50.80
C LEU A 82 45.24 -17.91 50.65
N LEU A 83 45.01 -18.32 49.40
CA LEU A 83 44.67 -19.65 48.85
C LEU A 83 43.45 -20.38 49.49
N ALA A 84 42.41 -20.79 48.75
CA ALA A 84 42.17 -20.82 47.30
C ALA A 84 43.14 -21.71 46.48
N ALA A 85 43.23 -22.99 46.87
CA ALA A 85 43.65 -24.09 45.99
C ALA A 85 42.96 -25.40 46.43
N GLU A 86 42.86 -26.37 45.51
CA GLU A 86 42.52 -27.78 45.74
C GLU A 86 41.25 -28.13 46.53
N LEU A 87 40.10 -28.11 45.83
CA LEU A 87 39.07 -29.14 46.02
C LEU A 87 38.33 -29.42 44.71
N ALA A 88 39.03 -30.08 43.78
CA ALA A 88 38.49 -30.49 42.49
C ALA A 88 38.85 -31.96 42.22
N PHE A 89 37.86 -32.86 42.30
CA PHE A 89 37.83 -34.11 41.54
C PHE A 89 36.41 -34.70 41.50
N ALA A 90 36.09 -35.36 40.38
CA ALA A 90 34.92 -36.20 40.11
C ALA A 90 33.52 -35.55 40.23
N LEU A 91 32.91 -35.24 39.07
CA LEU A 91 31.67 -35.84 38.55
C LEU A 91 31.57 -35.49 37.02
N PRO A 92 30.66 -36.08 36.22
CA PRO A 92 31.02 -36.54 34.88
C PRO A 92 30.99 -35.49 33.76
N THR A 93 31.68 -35.84 32.66
CA THR A 93 31.85 -35.03 31.46
C THR A 93 30.55 -34.86 30.65
N ALA A 94 29.85 -33.76 30.87
CA ALA A 94 29.12 -33.13 29.77
C ALA A 94 30.14 -32.61 28.72
N TRP A 95 29.80 -32.66 27.43
CA TRP A 95 30.70 -32.17 26.39
C TRP A 95 30.98 -30.67 26.54
N PRO A 96 32.21 -30.21 26.31
CA PRO A 96 32.50 -28.78 26.29
C PRO A 96 31.84 -28.15 25.06
N VAL A 97 30.72 -27.46 25.27
CA VAL A 97 30.21 -26.49 24.31
C VAL A 97 31.31 -25.44 24.14
N PHE A 98 31.94 -25.41 22.96
CA PHE A 98 32.95 -24.42 22.59
C PHE A 98 32.27 -23.06 22.35
N SER A 99 31.76 -22.45 23.43
CA SER A 99 31.25 -21.09 23.45
C SER A 99 32.42 -20.11 23.29
N ARG A 100 32.96 -20.01 22.09
CA ARG A 100 33.89 -18.96 21.68
C ARG A 100 33.12 -17.69 21.35
N ALA A 101 32.38 -17.19 22.34
CA ALA A 101 31.72 -15.89 22.26
C ALA A 101 32.76 -14.84 21.84
N SER A 102 32.54 -14.20 20.69
CA SER A 102 33.35 -13.06 20.28
C SER A 102 33.18 -11.94 21.32
N LYS A 103 34.24 -11.18 21.59
CA LYS A 103 34.19 -10.07 22.57
C LYS A 103 33.58 -8.79 21.95
N GLY A 104 32.56 -8.95 21.11
CA GLY A 104 31.94 -7.88 20.33
C GLY A 104 30.43 -7.95 20.31
N ALA A 105 29.82 -7.04 19.56
CA ALA A 105 28.42 -7.15 19.16
C ALA A 105 28.21 -8.32 18.19
N TYR A 106 27.00 -8.87 18.17
CA TYR A 106 26.55 -9.77 17.11
C TYR A 106 26.42 -9.00 15.80
N ASP A 107 26.92 -9.57 14.70
CA ASP A 107 27.03 -8.83 13.43
C ASP A 107 25.72 -8.84 12.64
N ILE A 108 24.89 -7.83 12.89
CA ILE A 108 23.67 -7.57 12.12
C ILE A 108 24.06 -6.64 10.97
N GLN A 109 24.06 -7.16 9.75
CA GLN A 109 24.38 -6.38 8.55
C GLN A 109 23.11 -5.86 7.90
N GLY A 110 23.04 -4.54 7.67
CA GLY A 110 21.97 -3.92 6.90
C GLY A 110 22.20 -4.12 5.42
N HIS A 111 21.43 -5.02 4.79
CA HIS A 111 21.52 -5.36 3.38
C HIS A 111 21.16 -4.15 2.51
N ARG A 112 22.10 -3.78 1.64
CA ARG A 112 22.07 -2.56 0.81
C ARG A 112 21.78 -1.31 1.66
N GLY A 113 22.33 -1.29 2.87
CA GLY A 113 22.10 -0.30 3.92
C GLY A 113 20.89 -0.62 4.81
N SER A 114 19.67 -0.51 4.27
CA SER A 114 18.41 -0.79 4.98
C SER A 114 17.25 -0.89 3.99
N ARG A 115 17.35 -1.84 3.05
CA ARG A 115 16.40 -1.95 1.91
C ARG A 115 14.94 -2.12 2.33
N GLY A 116 14.67 -2.73 3.48
CA GLY A 116 13.32 -2.86 4.05
C GLY A 116 12.67 -1.52 4.40
N THR A 117 13.48 -0.47 4.58
CA THR A 117 13.05 0.88 5.00
C THR A 117 13.08 1.91 3.87
N THR A 118 13.99 1.78 2.91
CA THR A 118 14.22 2.76 1.83
C THR A 118 14.83 2.10 0.59
N VAL A 119 14.69 2.75 -0.57
CA VAL A 119 15.23 2.28 -1.87
C VAL A 119 16.72 1.91 -1.78
N GLU A 120 17.06 0.72 -2.27
CA GLU A 120 18.38 0.10 -2.14
C GLU A 120 19.53 0.87 -2.82
N SER A 121 20.76 0.64 -2.37
CA SER A 121 21.99 1.24 -2.95
C SER A 121 22.06 2.79 -2.88
N THR A 122 21.15 3.45 -2.16
CA THR A 122 21.10 4.91 -2.01
C THR A 122 21.68 5.40 -0.67
N LEU A 123 22.18 6.64 -0.61
CA LEU A 123 22.64 7.25 0.66
C LEU A 123 21.59 7.25 1.78
N PRO A 124 20.28 7.47 1.51
CA PRO A 124 19.22 7.21 2.49
C PRO A 124 19.23 5.82 3.12
N ALA A 125 19.45 4.75 2.35
CA ALA A 125 19.50 3.39 2.90
C ALA A 125 20.68 3.18 3.86
N PHE A 126 21.85 3.71 3.52
CA PHE A 126 23.01 3.71 4.43
C PHE A 126 22.79 4.58 5.66
N ALA A 127 22.09 5.71 5.52
CA ALA A 127 21.67 6.54 6.65
C ALA A 127 20.76 5.76 7.61
N TRP A 128 19.73 5.06 7.11
CA TRP A 128 18.83 4.28 7.95
C TRP A 128 19.48 3.06 8.57
N GLY A 129 20.40 2.37 7.88
CA GLY A 129 21.19 1.28 8.46
C GLY A 129 21.99 1.71 9.70
N LEU A 130 22.62 2.90 9.65
CA LEU A 130 23.28 3.51 10.81
C LEU A 130 22.28 3.91 11.92
N ILE A 131 21.17 4.56 11.55
CA ILE A 131 20.13 5.01 12.50
C ILE A 131 19.55 3.83 13.28
N TYR A 132 19.34 2.69 12.62
CA TYR A 132 18.86 1.48 13.27
C TYR A 132 19.96 0.67 13.97
N GLY A 133 21.24 1.04 13.82
CA GLY A 133 22.35 0.43 14.55
C GLY A 133 22.77 -0.94 14.02
N ALA A 134 22.74 -1.12 12.69
CA ALA A 134 23.44 -2.22 12.04
C ALA A 134 24.92 -2.21 12.46
N THR A 135 25.49 -3.38 12.72
CA THR A 135 26.93 -3.54 13.03
C THR A 135 27.77 -3.32 11.78
N THR A 136 27.25 -3.79 10.64
CA THR A 136 27.86 -3.68 9.33
C THR A 136 26.88 -3.05 8.34
N LEU A 137 27.35 -2.14 7.49
CA LEU A 137 26.62 -1.76 6.27
C LEU A 137 27.07 -2.69 5.15
N GLU A 138 26.13 -3.46 4.62
CA GLU A 138 26.33 -4.31 3.46
C GLU A 138 25.91 -3.53 2.20
N PHE A 139 26.68 -3.64 1.11
CA PHE A 139 26.28 -3.13 -0.20
C PHE A 139 27.11 -3.67 -1.37
N ASP A 140 26.47 -3.62 -2.54
CA ASP A 140 27.02 -4.01 -3.82
C ASP A 140 27.80 -2.90 -4.53
N ASN A 141 28.74 -3.26 -5.40
CA ASN A 141 29.38 -2.32 -6.32
C ASN A 141 29.33 -2.76 -7.79
N GLY A 142 29.04 -1.79 -8.67
CA GLY A 142 29.25 -1.84 -10.12
C GLY A 142 30.51 -1.07 -10.55
N LEU A 143 31.07 -1.39 -11.72
CA LEU A 143 32.21 -0.66 -12.30
C LEU A 143 31.86 -0.11 -13.69
N THR A 144 31.90 1.22 -13.83
CA THR A 144 31.47 1.93 -15.05
C THR A 144 32.46 1.78 -16.22
N LYS A 145 32.00 2.13 -17.42
CA LYS A 145 32.83 2.20 -18.64
C LYS A 145 34.06 3.09 -18.51
N ASP A 146 33.97 4.14 -17.71
CA ASP A 146 35.04 5.11 -17.42
C ASP A 146 35.79 4.82 -16.09
N GLY A 147 35.59 3.63 -15.50
CA GLY A 147 36.42 3.12 -14.40
C GLY A 147 36.06 3.61 -13.00
N HIS A 148 34.85 4.13 -12.81
CA HIS A 148 34.34 4.54 -11.50
C HIS A 148 33.60 3.40 -10.80
N VAL A 149 33.91 3.16 -9.53
CA VAL A 149 33.17 2.23 -8.68
C VAL A 149 31.90 2.92 -8.19
N ILE A 150 30.73 2.41 -8.59
CA ILE A 150 29.41 2.85 -8.12
C ILE A 150 28.85 1.87 -7.08
N VAL A 151 27.96 2.35 -6.22
CA VAL A 151 27.19 1.53 -5.27
C VAL A 151 25.89 1.13 -5.95
N TRP A 152 25.77 -0.14 -6.34
CA TRP A 152 24.69 -0.66 -7.20
C TRP A 152 24.71 -2.19 -7.28
N HIS A 153 23.53 -2.83 -7.28
CA HIS A 153 23.38 -4.28 -7.23
C HIS A 153 23.48 -5.02 -8.58
N ASP A 154 22.80 -4.56 -9.63
CA ASP A 154 22.59 -5.38 -10.82
C ASP A 154 23.63 -5.07 -11.91
N GLU A 155 23.86 -5.99 -12.85
CA GLU A 155 24.78 -5.76 -13.98
C GLU A 155 24.31 -4.60 -14.87
N SER A 156 23.00 -4.31 -14.87
CA SER A 156 22.31 -3.26 -15.61
C SER A 156 21.57 -2.27 -14.72
N ILE A 157 21.27 -1.08 -15.25
CA ILE A 157 20.34 -0.14 -14.61
C ILE A 157 18.90 -0.66 -14.77
N ASP A 158 18.30 -1.10 -13.68
CA ASP A 158 16.93 -1.63 -13.63
C ASP A 158 15.88 -0.51 -13.60
N GLY A 159 14.84 -0.64 -14.43
CA GLY A 159 13.72 0.30 -14.53
C GLY A 159 12.76 0.25 -13.34
N LEU A 160 12.76 -0.83 -12.56
CA LEU A 160 11.99 -0.95 -11.31
C LEU A 160 12.65 -0.19 -10.14
N LYS A 161 13.90 0.27 -10.33
CA LYS A 161 14.73 0.93 -9.31
C LYS A 161 15.13 2.35 -9.69
N CYS A 162 15.34 2.60 -10.98
CA CYS A 162 15.87 3.83 -11.53
C CYS A 162 15.04 4.29 -12.74
N LYS A 163 14.75 5.59 -12.81
CA LYS A 163 14.23 6.22 -14.04
C LYS A 163 15.24 7.18 -14.67
N ASP A 164 15.21 7.25 -15.99
CA ASP A 164 15.86 8.31 -16.76
C ASP A 164 15.23 9.68 -16.44
N THR A 165 16.05 10.73 -16.47
CA THR A 165 15.56 12.11 -16.28
C THR A 165 15.93 13.04 -17.45
N LYS A 166 17.14 12.89 -18.00
CA LYS A 166 17.62 13.57 -19.21
C LYS A 166 18.90 12.90 -19.73
N PRO A 167 19.22 13.01 -21.03
CA PRO A 167 20.53 12.63 -21.52
C PRO A 167 21.62 13.63 -21.06
N VAL A 168 22.87 13.19 -21.08
CA VAL A 168 24.07 14.03 -20.84
C VAL A 168 24.33 15.00 -21.99
N THR A 169 23.99 14.62 -23.22
CA THR A 169 24.02 15.49 -24.40
C THR A 169 22.78 15.27 -25.25
N ALA A 170 22.31 16.27 -25.98
CA ALA A 170 21.02 16.23 -26.68
C ALA A 170 20.84 15.04 -27.65
N ASN A 171 21.93 14.49 -28.18
CA ASN A 171 21.96 13.36 -29.11
C ASN A 171 22.79 12.18 -28.57
N ASP A 172 22.80 11.94 -27.26
CA ASP A 172 23.52 10.79 -26.68
C ASP A 172 22.90 9.45 -27.17
N PRO A 173 23.63 8.63 -27.95
CA PRO A 173 23.09 7.39 -28.52
C PRO A 173 22.86 6.29 -27.47
N LEU A 174 23.30 6.49 -26.23
CA LEU A 174 23.05 5.58 -25.11
C LEU A 174 21.87 6.01 -24.22
N PHE A 175 21.19 7.13 -24.48
CA PHE A 175 19.91 7.46 -23.82
C PHE A 175 18.73 6.73 -24.50
N PRO A 176 17.66 6.30 -23.78
CA PRO A 176 17.54 6.19 -22.31
C PRO A 176 18.61 5.25 -21.73
N TYR A 177 19.13 5.56 -20.54
CA TYR A 177 20.18 4.79 -19.88
C TYR A 177 19.65 3.59 -19.09
N VAL A 178 18.37 3.60 -18.69
CA VAL A 178 17.68 2.45 -18.09
C VAL A 178 17.69 1.26 -19.06
N GLY A 179 17.83 0.05 -18.51
CA GLY A 179 17.95 -1.21 -19.26
C GLY A 179 19.35 -1.49 -19.81
N LYS A 180 20.37 -0.69 -19.49
CA LYS A 180 21.74 -0.83 -20.03
C LYS A 180 22.76 -1.22 -18.97
N TYR A 181 23.71 -2.06 -19.35
CA TYR A 181 24.77 -2.57 -18.47
C TYR A 181 25.66 -1.45 -17.94
N VAL A 182 25.98 -1.48 -16.64
CA VAL A 182 26.82 -0.49 -15.95
C VAL A 182 28.19 -0.37 -16.62
N ALA A 183 28.77 -1.49 -17.06
CA ALA A 183 30.05 -1.54 -17.77
C ALA A 183 30.06 -0.81 -19.14
N ASN A 184 28.88 -0.48 -19.69
CA ASN A 184 28.72 0.27 -20.94
C ASN A 184 28.39 1.75 -20.75
N LEU A 185 27.99 2.17 -19.54
CA LEU A 185 27.66 3.55 -19.20
C LEU A 185 28.84 4.26 -18.52
N THR A 186 28.99 5.55 -18.78
CA THR A 186 29.92 6.45 -18.07
C THR A 186 29.30 6.96 -16.77
N LEU A 187 30.11 7.40 -15.82
CA LEU A 187 29.61 7.98 -14.57
C LEU A 187 28.71 9.20 -14.82
N ALA A 188 29.03 10.03 -15.83
CA ALA A 188 28.22 11.18 -16.20
C ALA A 188 26.78 10.79 -16.60
N GLN A 189 26.61 9.66 -17.30
CA GLN A 189 25.31 9.14 -17.72
C GLN A 189 24.53 8.58 -16.53
N ILE A 190 25.18 7.77 -15.71
CA ILE A 190 24.60 7.20 -14.47
C ILE A 190 24.16 8.31 -13.49
N LYS A 191 24.87 9.44 -13.43
CA LYS A 191 24.50 10.59 -12.59
C LYS A 191 23.25 11.36 -13.03
N THR A 192 22.69 11.07 -14.21
CA THR A 192 21.40 11.65 -14.62
C THR A 192 20.20 10.90 -14.02
N LEU A 193 20.32 9.58 -13.80
CA LEU A 193 19.25 8.70 -13.30
C LEU A 193 18.68 9.15 -11.96
N ASP A 194 17.38 8.97 -11.73
CA ASP A 194 16.77 9.07 -10.39
C ASP A 194 16.45 7.67 -9.88
N CYS A 195 17.10 7.28 -8.80
CA CYS A 195 16.99 5.96 -8.19
C CYS A 195 16.56 6.04 -6.72
N GLY A 196 15.86 7.12 -6.33
CA GLY A 196 15.18 7.23 -5.03
C GLY A 196 13.69 7.48 -5.14
N SER A 197 13.16 7.57 -6.36
CA SER A 197 11.74 7.79 -6.63
C SER A 197 10.91 6.51 -6.74
N GLU A 198 11.50 5.40 -7.18
CA GLU A 198 10.75 4.16 -7.40
C GLU A 198 10.72 3.31 -6.12
N ARG A 199 9.58 2.68 -5.84
CA ARG A 199 9.41 1.75 -4.73
C ARG A 199 9.61 0.33 -5.25
N LEU A 200 10.39 -0.48 -4.56
CA LEU A 200 10.57 -1.88 -4.93
C LEU A 200 9.35 -2.73 -4.58
N ASP A 201 8.96 -3.60 -5.51
CA ASP A 201 8.01 -4.68 -5.28
C ASP A 201 8.47 -5.57 -4.11
N GLY A 202 7.52 -6.02 -3.29
CA GLY A 202 7.79 -6.75 -2.04
C GLY A 202 8.27 -5.86 -0.87
N PHE A 203 8.57 -4.58 -1.08
CA PHE A 203 9.00 -3.64 -0.04
C PHE A 203 8.05 -2.43 0.12
N PRO A 204 6.74 -2.64 0.42
CA PRO A 204 5.72 -1.58 0.44
C PRO A 204 6.01 -0.46 1.45
N LEU A 205 6.74 -0.76 2.52
CA LEU A 205 7.09 0.19 3.58
C LEU A 205 8.29 1.11 3.23
N GLN A 206 8.88 1.00 2.03
CA GLN A 206 9.98 1.89 1.63
C GLN A 206 9.56 3.36 1.63
N ALA A 207 10.26 4.16 2.44
CA ALA A 207 10.27 5.60 2.35
C ALA A 207 11.11 6.03 1.14
N LEU A 208 10.52 6.87 0.28
CA LEU A 208 11.10 7.31 -0.97
C LEU A 208 11.86 8.63 -0.78
N TYR A 209 12.92 8.80 -1.57
CA TYR A 209 13.75 10.01 -1.62
C TYR A 209 13.89 10.49 -3.08
N PRO A 210 12.81 11.04 -3.69
CA PRO A 210 12.78 11.44 -5.09
C PRO A 210 13.94 12.35 -5.50
N GLY A 211 14.49 12.09 -6.69
CA GLY A 211 15.66 12.79 -7.24
C GLY A 211 17.02 12.27 -6.75
N THR A 212 17.07 11.24 -5.89
CA THR A 212 18.34 10.70 -5.39
C THR A 212 19.12 10.03 -6.52
N LYS A 213 20.42 10.39 -6.60
CA LYS A 213 21.35 9.90 -7.62
C LYS A 213 22.15 8.73 -7.08
N LEU A 214 22.51 7.77 -7.95
CA LEU A 214 23.43 6.69 -7.59
C LEU A 214 24.76 7.27 -7.12
N SER A 215 25.30 6.70 -6.04
CA SER A 215 26.57 7.12 -5.45
C SER A 215 27.75 6.36 -6.05
N THR A 216 28.87 7.04 -6.17
CA THR A 216 30.18 6.39 -6.24
C THR A 216 30.61 5.92 -4.85
N LEU A 217 31.48 4.93 -4.76
CA LEU A 217 32.04 4.47 -3.48
C LEU A 217 32.73 5.62 -2.69
N PRO A 218 33.47 6.56 -3.31
CA PRO A 218 33.96 7.75 -2.63
C PRO A 218 32.88 8.65 -2.02
N GLU A 219 31.75 8.89 -2.71
CA GLU A 219 30.63 9.68 -2.15
C GLU A 219 29.95 8.97 -0.97
N LEU A 220 29.96 7.63 -0.94
CA LEU A 220 29.53 6.87 0.23
C LEU A 220 30.54 7.03 1.39
N PHE A 221 31.85 6.94 1.13
CA PHE A 221 32.86 7.23 2.16
C PHE A 221 32.78 8.67 2.67
N ASP A 222 32.58 9.68 1.81
CA ASP A 222 32.45 11.09 2.21
C ASP A 222 31.16 11.35 3.03
N PHE A 223 30.08 10.61 2.78
CA PHE A 223 28.89 10.60 3.64
C PHE A 223 29.18 9.96 5.01
N LEU A 224 29.80 8.78 5.01
CA LEU A 224 30.15 8.05 6.22
C LEU A 224 31.15 8.82 7.10
N ASP A 225 32.10 9.54 6.52
CA ASP A 225 33.04 10.44 7.22
C ASP A 225 32.34 11.54 8.04
N CYS A 226 31.11 11.89 7.67
CA CYS A 226 30.27 12.86 8.40
C CYS A 226 29.37 12.15 9.43
N ALA A 227 28.69 11.07 9.02
CA ALA A 227 27.75 10.33 9.86
C ALA A 227 28.47 9.58 11.00
N ASP A 228 29.58 8.93 10.68
CA ASP A 228 30.48 8.20 11.57
C ASP A 228 31.93 8.73 11.50
N PRO A 229 32.23 9.83 12.22
CA PRO A 229 33.58 10.37 12.35
C PRO A 229 34.45 9.59 13.35
N GLY A 230 33.94 8.49 13.93
CA GLY A 230 34.70 7.56 14.75
C GLY A 230 35.20 6.34 13.96
N HIS A 231 34.67 6.14 12.74
CA HIS A 231 34.98 5.00 11.86
C HIS A 231 34.70 3.65 12.56
N GLU A 232 33.63 3.61 13.35
CA GLU A 232 33.22 2.45 14.16
C GLU A 232 32.49 1.39 13.32
N VAL A 233 31.71 1.78 12.31
CA VAL A 233 30.89 0.85 11.50
C VAL A 233 31.75 -0.07 10.63
N GLU A 234 31.35 -1.34 10.50
CA GLU A 234 31.94 -2.27 9.53
C GLU A 234 31.27 -2.18 8.17
N LEU A 235 32.00 -2.48 7.10
CA LEU A 235 31.52 -2.41 5.72
C LEU A 235 31.70 -3.77 5.06
N ASN A 236 30.65 -4.33 4.47
CA ASN A 236 30.73 -5.55 3.68
C ASN A 236 30.37 -5.24 2.23
N ILE A 237 31.37 -5.31 1.35
CA ILE A 237 31.31 -4.67 0.03
C ILE A 237 31.39 -5.74 -1.06
N GLU A 238 30.30 -5.94 -1.82
CA GLU A 238 30.27 -6.91 -2.92
C GLU A 238 30.94 -6.36 -4.19
N SER A 239 31.51 -7.28 -4.96
CA SER A 239 31.92 -7.07 -6.35
C SER A 239 30.96 -7.80 -7.29
N LYS A 240 30.12 -7.05 -8.02
CA LYS A 240 29.19 -7.61 -9.01
C LYS A 240 29.91 -7.90 -10.31
N VAL A 241 30.41 -9.12 -10.41
CA VAL A 241 31.15 -9.67 -11.55
C VAL A 241 30.45 -10.96 -11.97
N ASP A 242 29.94 -10.99 -13.20
CA ASP A 242 29.27 -12.17 -13.73
C ASP A 242 30.30 -13.22 -14.17
N ALA A 243 30.31 -14.38 -13.50
CA ALA A 243 31.23 -15.47 -13.79
C ALA A 243 30.75 -16.39 -14.93
N GLN A 244 29.51 -16.28 -15.39
CA GLN A 244 28.94 -17.03 -16.52
C GLN A 244 28.95 -16.20 -17.81
N PHE A 245 28.61 -14.90 -17.73
CA PHE A 245 28.54 -13.97 -18.85
C PHE A 245 29.52 -12.79 -18.65
N PRO A 246 30.86 -13.01 -18.74
CA PRO A 246 31.89 -12.01 -18.44
C PRO A 246 31.94 -10.79 -19.40
N ASN A 247 30.99 -10.67 -20.33
CA ASN A 247 30.79 -9.51 -21.19
C ASN A 247 29.77 -8.50 -20.62
N LEU A 248 29.02 -8.86 -19.57
CA LEU A 248 28.02 -7.97 -18.95
C LEU A 248 28.67 -7.00 -17.95
N THR A 249 29.72 -7.46 -17.26
CA THR A 249 30.49 -6.71 -16.26
C THR A 249 31.88 -6.33 -16.79
N ARG A 250 32.66 -5.61 -15.98
CA ARG A 250 34.12 -5.52 -16.15
C ARG A 250 34.80 -6.81 -15.70
N SER A 251 36.08 -6.96 -16.04
CA SER A 251 36.87 -8.16 -15.67
C SER A 251 37.06 -8.27 -14.14
N PRO A 252 37.24 -9.49 -13.59
CA PRO A 252 37.55 -9.69 -12.17
C PRO A 252 38.78 -8.89 -11.73
N GLU A 253 39.79 -8.80 -12.59
CA GLU A 253 41.00 -8.02 -12.38
C GLU A 253 40.74 -6.50 -12.34
N ASP A 254 39.96 -5.94 -13.28
CA ASP A 254 39.59 -4.51 -13.25
C ASP A 254 38.88 -4.17 -11.93
N PHE A 255 37.90 -5.00 -11.56
CA PHE A 255 37.06 -4.82 -10.37
C PHE A 255 37.87 -4.84 -9.08
N ALA A 256 38.64 -5.91 -8.85
CA ALA A 256 39.45 -6.07 -7.65
C ALA A 256 40.49 -4.95 -7.51
N ASN A 257 41.12 -4.51 -8.60
CA ASN A 257 42.07 -3.39 -8.58
C ASN A 257 41.38 -2.04 -8.31
N ALA A 258 40.23 -1.77 -8.93
CA ALA A 258 39.49 -0.52 -8.76
C ALA A 258 38.99 -0.35 -7.32
N GLN A 259 38.38 -1.40 -6.75
CA GLN A 259 37.93 -1.42 -5.37
C GLN A 259 39.11 -1.36 -4.38
N TYR A 260 40.16 -2.18 -4.58
CA TYR A 260 41.35 -2.16 -3.71
C TYR A 260 41.98 -0.77 -3.60
N LYS A 261 42.11 -0.05 -4.72
CA LYS A 261 42.66 1.32 -4.76
C LYS A 261 41.88 2.26 -3.84
N LEU A 262 40.55 2.18 -3.84
CA LEU A 262 39.67 3.01 -3.01
C LEU A 262 39.67 2.56 -1.54
N PHE A 263 39.63 1.24 -1.29
CA PHE A 263 39.70 0.67 0.06
C PHE A 263 40.99 1.10 0.77
N LYS A 264 42.14 1.04 0.09
CA LYS A 264 43.45 1.41 0.65
C LYS A 264 43.59 2.90 1.00
N SER A 265 42.82 3.76 0.34
CA SER A 265 42.72 5.20 0.69
C SER A 265 41.64 5.51 1.73
N SER A 266 40.76 4.56 2.05
CA SER A 266 39.65 4.79 2.97
C SER A 266 40.09 4.65 4.43
N LYS A 267 39.56 5.51 5.30
CA LYS A 267 39.70 5.39 6.75
C LYS A 267 39.08 4.09 7.27
N TYR A 268 38.10 3.54 6.55
CA TYR A 268 37.47 2.24 6.81
C TYR A 268 38.31 1.03 6.39
N TYR A 269 39.55 1.18 5.88
CA TYR A 269 40.39 0.06 5.40
C TYR A 269 40.44 -1.15 6.34
N SER A 270 40.58 -0.95 7.67
CA SER A 270 40.62 -2.03 8.66
C SER A 270 39.25 -2.58 9.08
N LYS A 271 38.16 -2.02 8.54
CA LYS A 271 36.76 -2.40 8.76
C LYS A 271 36.05 -2.89 7.49
N ILE A 272 36.75 -2.99 6.37
CA ILE A 272 36.21 -3.50 5.10
C ILE A 272 36.34 -5.03 5.02
N THR A 273 35.20 -5.69 4.85
CA THR A 273 35.09 -7.04 4.29
C THR A 273 34.80 -6.91 2.79
N TYR A 274 35.50 -7.71 2.00
CA TYR A 274 35.28 -7.85 0.56
C TYR A 274 34.52 -9.14 0.28
N GLN A 275 33.36 -9.04 -0.36
CA GLN A 275 32.54 -10.21 -0.71
C GLN A 275 32.34 -10.36 -2.22
N SER A 276 32.09 -11.58 -2.66
CA SER A 276 31.74 -11.89 -4.06
C SER A 276 31.20 -13.30 -4.22
N PHE A 277 30.28 -13.48 -5.17
CA PHE A 277 29.96 -14.81 -5.72
C PHE A 277 31.06 -15.30 -6.67
N ASP A 278 31.76 -14.39 -7.35
CA ASP A 278 32.93 -14.74 -8.16
C ASP A 278 34.16 -14.85 -7.25
N TRP A 279 34.43 -16.06 -6.76
CA TRP A 279 35.54 -16.37 -5.87
C TRP A 279 36.93 -16.07 -6.50
N ARG A 280 37.01 -15.85 -7.83
CA ARG A 280 38.24 -15.38 -8.49
C ARG A 280 38.63 -13.99 -7.97
N THR A 281 37.65 -13.10 -7.74
CA THR A 281 37.88 -11.77 -7.15
C THR A 281 38.46 -11.86 -5.74
N LEU A 282 38.05 -12.85 -4.94
CA LEU A 282 38.53 -13.06 -3.57
C LEU A 282 39.99 -13.51 -3.55
N ILE A 283 40.37 -14.39 -4.48
CA ILE A 283 41.76 -14.83 -4.70
C ILE A 283 42.62 -13.65 -5.18
N LEU A 284 42.10 -12.83 -6.10
CA LEU A 284 42.76 -11.60 -6.58
C LEU A 284 42.93 -10.57 -5.44
N MET A 285 41.90 -10.34 -4.62
CA MET A 285 41.97 -9.42 -3.49
C MET A 285 42.97 -9.91 -2.43
N LYS A 286 43.01 -11.22 -2.14
CA LYS A 286 44.07 -11.81 -1.29
C LYS A 286 45.48 -11.57 -1.85
N LYS A 287 45.64 -11.63 -3.17
CA LYS A 287 46.93 -11.37 -3.86
C LYS A 287 47.32 -9.88 -3.84
N LEU A 288 46.34 -8.97 -3.86
CA LEU A 288 46.55 -7.53 -3.72
C LEU A 288 46.86 -7.14 -2.27
N ASP A 289 46.08 -7.63 -1.31
CA ASP A 289 46.26 -7.38 0.13
C ASP A 289 45.54 -8.42 1.01
N ALA A 290 46.30 -9.43 1.47
CA ALA A 290 45.78 -10.51 2.29
C ALA A 290 45.18 -10.06 3.65
N LYS A 291 45.38 -8.80 4.06
CA LYS A 291 44.81 -8.23 5.31
C LYS A 291 43.32 -7.89 5.21
N ILE A 292 42.81 -7.64 4.01
CA ILE A 292 41.40 -7.32 3.79
C ILE A 292 40.59 -8.60 4.02
N THR A 293 39.62 -8.53 4.94
CA THR A 293 38.72 -9.66 5.27
C THR A 293 37.95 -10.08 4.02
N ARG A 294 37.84 -11.38 3.76
CA ARG A 294 37.14 -11.92 2.58
C ARG A 294 35.92 -12.74 2.98
N ALA A 295 34.82 -12.57 2.25
CA ALA A 295 33.61 -13.38 2.40
C ALA A 295 33.21 -14.04 1.07
N ALA A 296 33.01 -15.35 1.12
CA ALA A 296 32.66 -16.17 -0.02
C ALA A 296 31.14 -16.30 -0.11
N LEU A 297 30.51 -15.57 -1.04
CA LEU A 297 29.07 -15.71 -1.29
C LEU A 297 28.81 -17.01 -2.04
N VAL A 298 27.72 -17.69 -1.69
CA VAL A 298 27.25 -18.91 -2.39
C VAL A 298 25.77 -19.15 -2.11
N ASP A 299 25.06 -19.65 -3.11
CA ASP A 299 23.65 -20.05 -3.07
C ASP A 299 23.45 -21.35 -3.86
N SER A 300 22.21 -21.84 -3.94
CA SER A 300 21.85 -23.02 -4.73
C SER A 300 22.18 -22.95 -6.23
N THR A 301 22.23 -21.75 -6.82
CA THR A 301 22.48 -21.56 -8.27
C THR A 301 23.96 -21.49 -8.64
N THR A 302 24.81 -21.03 -7.72
CA THR A 302 26.25 -20.84 -7.93
C THR A 302 27.12 -22.05 -7.57
N VAL A 303 26.57 -23.07 -6.87
CA VAL A 303 27.32 -24.29 -6.44
C VAL A 303 27.97 -25.04 -7.61
N TYR A 304 27.24 -25.19 -8.72
CA TYR A 304 27.62 -26.02 -9.86
C TYR A 304 27.26 -25.33 -11.18
N GLY A 305 28.03 -25.59 -12.23
CA GLY A 305 27.62 -25.27 -13.60
C GLY A 305 26.52 -26.22 -14.09
N GLN A 306 25.96 -25.93 -15.27
CA GLN A 306 24.93 -26.77 -15.91
C GLN A 306 25.34 -28.25 -15.95
N ASN A 307 24.37 -29.15 -15.73
CA ASN A 307 24.58 -30.61 -15.64
C ASN A 307 25.60 -31.05 -14.57
N LYS A 308 25.69 -30.32 -13.45
CA LYS A 308 26.69 -30.53 -12.37
C LYS A 308 28.14 -30.46 -12.84
N SER A 309 28.40 -29.62 -13.85
CA SER A 309 29.76 -29.24 -14.24
C SER A 309 30.41 -28.33 -13.19
N THR A 310 31.71 -28.10 -13.33
CA THR A 310 32.48 -27.21 -12.45
C THR A 310 31.93 -25.77 -12.52
N SER A 311 31.70 -25.14 -11.37
CA SER A 311 31.20 -23.77 -11.32
C SER A 311 32.30 -22.75 -11.65
N THR A 312 31.98 -21.78 -12.50
CA THR A 312 32.85 -20.62 -12.75
C THR A 312 32.85 -19.64 -11.58
N TRP A 313 31.72 -19.52 -10.87
CA TRP A 313 31.58 -18.71 -9.65
C TRP A 313 32.58 -19.13 -8.57
N LEU A 314 32.68 -20.43 -8.30
CA LEU A 314 33.59 -20.99 -7.29
C LEU A 314 35.07 -21.04 -7.73
N ALA A 315 35.49 -20.14 -8.63
CA ALA A 315 36.85 -20.05 -9.19
C ALA A 315 37.37 -21.35 -9.83
N GLY A 316 36.48 -22.21 -10.35
CA GLY A 316 36.83 -23.51 -10.91
C GLY A 316 36.95 -24.64 -9.88
N LEU A 317 36.59 -24.41 -8.62
CA LEU A 317 36.46 -25.48 -7.62
C LEU A 317 35.18 -26.30 -7.83
N ARG A 318 35.21 -27.54 -7.35
CA ARG A 318 34.05 -28.42 -7.25
C ARG A 318 33.80 -28.79 -5.77
N PRO A 319 32.61 -28.52 -5.20
CA PRO A 319 32.32 -28.91 -3.82
C PRO A 319 32.40 -30.44 -3.60
N ASP A 320 31.96 -31.23 -4.58
CA ASP A 320 32.02 -32.71 -4.50
C ASP A 320 33.43 -33.33 -4.56
N SER A 321 34.49 -32.54 -4.76
CA SER A 321 35.88 -33.00 -4.56
C SER A 321 36.40 -32.81 -3.12
N PHE A 322 35.60 -32.22 -2.22
CA PHE A 322 35.97 -32.01 -0.81
C PHE A 322 35.40 -33.12 0.10
N PRO A 323 36.15 -33.60 1.11
CA PRO A 323 35.72 -34.70 1.98
C PRO A 323 34.62 -34.26 2.98
N GLY A 324 33.36 -34.48 2.60
CA GLY A 324 32.20 -34.23 3.47
C GLY A 324 30.98 -35.08 3.10
N ALA A 325 30.14 -35.38 4.09
CA ALA A 325 28.90 -36.13 3.91
C ALA A 325 27.71 -35.28 3.42
N THR A 326 27.82 -33.94 3.53
CA THR A 326 26.81 -32.97 3.06
C THR A 326 27.46 -31.86 2.24
N LEU A 327 26.67 -31.21 1.39
CA LEU A 327 27.12 -30.08 0.60
C LEU A 327 27.59 -28.89 1.48
N GLY A 328 26.99 -28.71 2.66
CA GLY A 328 27.41 -27.67 3.60
C GLY A 328 28.85 -27.86 4.11
N VAL A 329 29.21 -29.10 4.48
CA VAL A 329 30.59 -29.47 4.88
C VAL A 329 31.57 -29.24 3.72
N GLN A 330 31.18 -29.62 2.50
CA GLN A 330 31.97 -29.41 1.29
C GLN A 330 32.22 -27.93 0.98
N LEU A 331 31.18 -27.09 1.05
CA LEU A 331 31.28 -25.65 0.81
C LEU A 331 32.14 -24.93 1.87
N ALA A 332 32.04 -25.33 3.14
CA ALA A 332 32.91 -24.81 4.20
C ALA A 332 34.40 -25.10 3.94
N GLN A 333 34.72 -26.33 3.52
CA GLN A 333 36.09 -26.71 3.15
C GLN A 333 36.56 -26.02 1.85
N ALA A 334 35.67 -25.85 0.86
CA ALA A 334 35.98 -25.13 -0.37
C ALA A 334 36.31 -23.66 -0.09
N ALA A 335 35.49 -22.96 0.70
CA ALA A 335 35.75 -21.58 1.11
C ALA A 335 37.04 -21.44 1.95
N LYS A 336 37.37 -22.45 2.77
CA LYS A 336 38.66 -22.52 3.46
C LYS A 336 39.84 -22.68 2.49
N SER A 337 39.68 -23.43 1.40
CA SER A 337 40.76 -23.70 0.44
C SER A 337 41.24 -22.45 -0.31
N ILE A 338 40.34 -21.49 -0.59
CA ILE A 338 40.69 -20.16 -1.13
C ILE A 338 41.17 -19.17 -0.05
N ASP A 339 41.20 -19.59 1.22
CA ASP A 339 41.49 -18.77 2.40
C ASP A 339 40.55 -17.55 2.52
N SER A 340 39.25 -17.82 2.39
CA SER A 340 38.20 -16.89 2.83
C SER A 340 38.14 -16.84 4.35
N ASN A 341 37.79 -15.68 4.91
CA ASN A 341 37.59 -15.50 6.34
C ASN A 341 36.15 -15.83 6.77
N ILE A 342 35.20 -15.62 5.85
CA ILE A 342 33.77 -15.80 6.04
C ILE A 342 33.22 -16.67 4.88
N LEU A 343 32.29 -17.57 5.19
CA LEU A 343 31.34 -18.16 4.25
C LEU A 343 30.02 -17.38 4.38
N SER A 344 29.49 -16.90 3.27
CA SER A 344 28.28 -16.07 3.20
C SER A 344 27.20 -16.82 2.39
N PRO A 345 26.57 -17.85 2.98
CA PRO A 345 25.61 -18.69 2.27
C PRO A 345 24.22 -18.04 2.19
N ALA A 346 23.44 -18.41 1.19
CA ALA A 346 21.99 -18.19 1.26
C ALA A 346 21.41 -18.89 2.52
N ALA A 347 20.44 -18.27 3.19
CA ALA A 347 19.81 -18.87 4.36
C ALA A 347 18.90 -20.05 3.97
N THR A 348 18.06 -19.84 2.95
CA THR A 348 17.08 -20.81 2.43
C THR A 348 17.47 -21.20 0.99
N ASP A 349 17.18 -22.44 0.59
CA ASP A 349 17.47 -22.95 -0.76
C ASP A 349 16.45 -22.45 -1.79
N GLY A 350 16.87 -22.21 -3.03
CA GLY A 350 15.99 -21.72 -4.10
C GLY A 350 14.89 -22.71 -4.53
N SER A 351 15.00 -23.99 -4.14
CA SER A 351 13.97 -25.01 -4.32
C SER A 351 12.98 -25.16 -3.15
N SER A 352 13.13 -24.33 -2.09
CA SER A 352 12.28 -24.39 -0.90
C SER A 352 10.83 -24.00 -1.21
N GLY A 353 9.91 -24.97 -1.10
CA GLY A 353 8.46 -24.76 -1.28
C GLY A 353 7.77 -24.05 -0.11
N SER A 354 8.54 -23.58 0.88
CA SER A 354 8.07 -22.84 2.06
C SER A 354 9.10 -21.78 2.47
N ILE A 355 8.62 -20.73 3.14
CA ILE A 355 9.40 -19.67 3.78
C ILE A 355 9.14 -19.58 5.30
N ASP A 356 8.68 -20.69 5.89
CA ASP A 356 8.66 -20.93 7.35
C ASP A 356 9.35 -22.27 7.66
N PRO A 357 10.43 -22.30 8.46
CA PRO A 357 11.13 -23.53 8.85
C PRO A 357 10.29 -24.56 9.61
N ASN A 358 9.09 -24.19 10.07
CA ASN A 358 8.16 -25.11 10.74
C ASN A 358 7.16 -25.77 9.77
N ALA A 359 7.09 -25.34 8.51
CA ALA A 359 6.10 -25.80 7.54
C ALA A 359 6.69 -26.83 6.53
N PRO A 360 5.89 -27.81 6.06
CA PRO A 360 6.33 -28.79 5.07
C PRO A 360 6.89 -28.13 3.79
N GLY A 361 7.94 -28.72 3.23
CA GLY A 361 8.58 -28.22 2.02
C GLY A 361 9.63 -27.13 2.24
N TYR A 362 9.90 -26.72 3.48
CA TYR A 362 11.03 -25.83 3.78
C TYR A 362 12.38 -26.55 3.59
N VAL A 363 13.30 -25.91 2.87
CA VAL A 363 14.67 -26.41 2.62
C VAL A 363 15.69 -25.32 2.98
N PRO A 364 16.44 -25.48 4.09
CA PRO A 364 17.51 -24.55 4.43
C PRO A 364 18.77 -24.81 3.59
N PHE A 365 19.43 -23.75 3.10
CA PHE A 365 20.71 -23.87 2.39
C PHE A 365 21.90 -23.72 3.36
N THR A 366 21.80 -22.76 4.28
CA THR A 366 22.63 -22.76 5.50
C THR A 366 22.24 -23.95 6.37
N THR A 367 23.19 -24.75 6.83
CA THR A 367 22.91 -25.95 7.65
C THR A 367 23.80 -25.99 8.89
N GLU A 368 23.35 -26.64 9.96
CA GLU A 368 24.11 -26.73 11.22
C GLU A 368 25.49 -27.39 11.03
N GLU A 369 25.59 -28.36 10.11
CA GLU A 369 26.83 -29.01 9.70
C GLU A 369 27.78 -28.06 8.95
N MET A 370 27.24 -27.16 8.12
CA MET A 370 28.01 -26.12 7.43
C MET A 370 28.68 -25.18 8.44
N VAL A 371 27.92 -24.72 9.45
CA VAL A 371 28.43 -23.82 10.50
C VAL A 371 29.52 -24.51 11.31
N LYS A 372 29.27 -25.75 11.77
CA LYS A 372 30.24 -26.53 12.56
C LYS A 372 31.55 -26.79 11.82
N GLU A 373 31.51 -27.15 10.52
CA GLU A 373 32.73 -27.40 9.74
C GLU A 373 33.49 -26.10 9.40
N ALA A 374 32.78 -25.00 9.13
CA ALA A 374 33.38 -23.69 8.92
C ALA A 374 34.11 -23.22 10.20
N HIS A 375 33.44 -23.26 11.35
CA HIS A 375 34.01 -22.89 12.65
C HIS A 375 35.24 -23.71 13.03
N LYS A 376 35.19 -25.03 12.82
CA LYS A 376 36.33 -25.96 12.98
C LYS A 376 37.53 -25.58 12.10
N SER A 377 37.28 -24.95 10.95
CA SER A 377 38.30 -24.47 9.99
C SER A 377 38.73 -23.01 10.24
N GLY A 378 38.16 -22.34 11.26
CA GLY A 378 38.38 -20.93 11.55
C GLY A 378 37.74 -19.98 10.53
N VAL A 379 36.69 -20.41 9.84
CA VAL A 379 35.87 -19.61 8.92
C VAL A 379 34.56 -19.26 9.63
N LEU A 380 34.20 -17.97 9.61
CA LEU A 380 32.92 -17.50 10.16
C LEU A 380 31.77 -17.79 9.17
N VAL A 381 30.52 -17.88 9.63
CA VAL A 381 29.35 -18.00 8.74
C VAL A 381 28.40 -16.82 8.94
N LYS A 382 28.04 -16.14 7.85
CA LYS A 382 27.13 -14.96 7.89
C LYS A 382 26.08 -15.04 6.77
N PRO A 383 24.90 -15.66 7.00
CA PRO A 383 23.93 -15.89 5.94
C PRO A 383 23.15 -14.65 5.48
N TRP A 384 22.63 -14.70 4.26
CA TRP A 384 21.80 -13.67 3.61
C TRP A 384 20.58 -14.29 2.88
N THR A 385 19.54 -13.53 2.52
CA THR A 385 19.08 -12.28 3.16
C THR A 385 17.94 -12.65 4.10
N VAL A 386 18.11 -12.44 5.40
CA VAL A 386 17.28 -13.09 6.43
C VAL A 386 16.24 -12.12 6.98
N ASN A 387 15.04 -12.15 6.38
CA ASN A 387 13.97 -11.19 6.67
C ASN A 387 12.88 -11.73 7.60
N ARG A 388 12.98 -12.99 8.06
CA ARG A 388 11.96 -13.64 8.92
C ARG A 388 12.55 -14.13 10.23
N LEU A 389 11.93 -13.73 11.35
CA LEU A 389 12.48 -13.97 12.69
C LEU A 389 12.56 -15.45 13.10
N ASN A 390 11.70 -16.32 12.57
CA ASN A 390 11.81 -17.77 12.75
C ASN A 390 13.07 -18.36 12.08
N ILE A 391 13.48 -17.85 10.91
CA ILE A 391 14.74 -18.22 10.26
C ILE A 391 15.93 -17.62 11.04
N VAL A 392 15.84 -16.37 11.49
CA VAL A 392 16.85 -15.74 12.38
C VAL A 392 17.08 -16.59 13.63
N GLU A 393 16.03 -17.04 14.31
CA GLU A 393 16.14 -17.89 15.50
C GLU A 393 16.76 -19.26 15.19
N GLN A 394 16.41 -19.87 14.05
CA GLN A 394 16.97 -21.14 13.60
C GLN A 394 18.49 -21.04 13.36
N ILE A 395 18.92 -20.13 12.49
CA ILE A 395 20.34 -20.02 12.11
C ILE A 395 21.21 -19.47 13.26
N TYR A 396 20.66 -18.62 14.12
CA TYR A 396 21.32 -18.22 15.37
C TYR A 396 21.46 -19.40 16.34
N GLY A 397 20.44 -20.26 16.44
CA GLY A 397 20.51 -21.51 17.20
C GLY A 397 21.58 -22.48 16.70
N TRP A 398 21.86 -22.47 15.39
CA TRP A 398 22.98 -23.18 14.76
C TRP A 398 24.35 -22.50 14.93
N GLY A 399 24.38 -21.28 15.47
CA GLY A 399 25.60 -20.57 15.86
C GLY A 399 26.26 -19.72 14.76
N VAL A 400 25.53 -19.24 13.75
CA VAL A 400 26.11 -18.32 12.76
C VAL A 400 26.62 -17.03 13.42
N ASP A 401 27.69 -16.44 12.89
CA ASP A 401 28.42 -15.32 13.51
C ASP A 401 27.79 -13.94 13.22
N GLY A 402 26.89 -13.89 12.24
CA GLY A 402 26.22 -12.67 11.80
C GLY A 402 25.11 -12.97 10.80
N ILE A 403 24.29 -11.96 10.49
CA ILE A 403 23.12 -12.07 9.62
C ILE A 403 23.02 -10.82 8.74
N ILE A 404 22.91 -11.02 7.42
CA ILE A 404 22.59 -9.99 6.44
C ILE A 404 21.07 -9.94 6.27
N THR A 405 20.45 -8.77 6.42
CA THR A 405 18.98 -8.62 6.45
C THR A 405 18.53 -7.30 5.84
N ASP A 406 17.37 -7.30 5.17
CA ASP A 406 16.74 -6.06 4.68
C ASP A 406 16.20 -5.19 5.82
N TYR A 407 15.97 -5.78 7.01
CA TYR A 407 15.32 -5.17 8.17
C TYR A 407 16.24 -5.20 9.41
N PRO A 408 17.38 -4.48 9.42
CA PRO A 408 18.33 -4.49 10.52
C PRO A 408 17.70 -4.04 11.85
N GLU A 409 16.69 -3.17 11.83
CA GLU A 409 15.92 -2.75 12.99
C GLU A 409 15.09 -3.87 13.62
N VAL A 410 14.54 -4.78 12.80
CA VAL A 410 13.75 -5.93 13.26
C VAL A 410 14.66 -6.97 13.89
N VAL A 411 15.76 -7.33 13.22
CA VAL A 411 16.74 -8.31 13.74
C VAL A 411 17.45 -7.75 14.99
N ARG A 412 17.77 -6.45 15.03
CA ARG A 412 18.37 -5.83 16.22
C ARG A 412 17.40 -5.73 17.40
N ARG A 413 16.11 -5.45 17.16
CA ARG A 413 15.08 -5.49 18.20
C ARG A 413 14.92 -6.90 18.77
N TRP A 414 14.88 -7.91 17.91
CA TRP A 414 14.88 -9.31 18.32
C TRP A 414 16.12 -9.67 19.16
N ALA A 415 17.31 -9.28 18.73
CA ALA A 415 18.56 -9.57 19.44
C ALA A 415 18.58 -8.95 20.85
N LEU A 416 18.17 -7.68 20.97
CA LEU A 416 18.00 -7.00 22.27
C LEU A 416 16.99 -7.73 23.19
N LEU A 417 15.86 -8.20 22.64
CA LEU A 417 14.86 -8.97 23.40
C LEU A 417 15.37 -10.34 23.87
N LYS A 418 16.36 -10.92 23.18
CA LYS A 418 17.06 -12.16 23.58
C LYS A 418 18.25 -11.91 24.52
N GLY A 419 18.59 -10.66 24.84
CA GLY A 419 19.77 -10.30 25.62
C GLY A 419 21.10 -10.42 24.86
N ILE A 420 21.05 -10.51 23.52
CA ILE A 420 22.22 -10.60 22.65
C ILE A 420 22.86 -9.22 22.54
N SER A 421 24.20 -9.17 22.63
CA SER A 421 24.95 -7.91 22.45
C SER A 421 24.83 -7.42 21.00
N VAL A 422 24.54 -6.13 20.81
CA VAL A 422 24.40 -5.49 19.49
C VAL A 422 25.08 -4.13 19.45
N SER A 423 25.43 -3.66 18.25
CA SER A 423 26.02 -2.33 18.06
C SER A 423 25.09 -1.21 18.52
N LYS A 424 25.68 -0.05 18.82
CA LYS A 424 24.92 1.17 19.17
C LYS A 424 24.20 1.71 17.92
N ALA A 425 23.03 2.27 18.12
CA ALA A 425 22.35 3.08 17.10
C ALA A 425 23.04 4.45 16.99
N TYR A 426 23.14 4.99 15.78
CA TYR A 426 23.70 6.32 15.54
C TYR A 426 22.66 7.42 15.79
N ASP A 427 23.11 8.62 16.16
CA ASP A 427 22.20 9.77 16.37
C ASP A 427 21.50 10.16 15.06
N GLN A 428 20.17 9.99 15.04
CA GLN A 428 19.34 10.22 13.85
C GLN A 428 19.42 11.67 13.35
N SER A 429 19.48 12.65 14.25
CA SER A 429 19.56 14.07 13.86
C SER A 429 20.85 14.36 13.10
N LYS A 430 21.99 13.88 13.60
CA LYS A 430 23.32 14.01 12.98
C LYS A 430 23.41 13.28 11.66
N VAL A 431 22.97 12.01 11.59
CA VAL A 431 23.03 11.21 10.35
C VAL A 431 22.19 11.86 9.24
N LEU A 432 20.97 12.30 9.55
CA LEU A 432 20.09 12.97 8.58
C LEU A 432 20.60 14.38 8.20
N GLN A 433 21.29 15.11 9.10
CA GLN A 433 21.98 16.35 8.76
C GLN A 433 23.13 16.12 7.77
N CYS A 434 23.93 15.06 7.97
CA CYS A 434 24.99 14.66 7.03
C CYS A 434 24.44 14.22 5.68
N LEU A 435 23.35 13.45 5.65
CA LEU A 435 22.65 13.05 4.43
C LEU A 435 22.15 14.27 3.65
N LYS A 436 21.46 15.20 4.33
CA LYS A 436 20.96 16.44 3.74
C LYS A 436 22.09 17.32 3.19
N LYS A 437 23.23 17.41 3.89
CA LYS A 437 24.45 18.10 3.42
C LYS A 437 25.01 17.46 2.15
N HIS A 438 25.02 16.14 2.05
CA HIS A 438 25.49 15.43 0.86
C HIS A 438 24.58 15.65 -0.34
N ILE A 439 23.28 15.38 -0.21
CA ILE A 439 22.28 15.57 -1.27
C ILE A 439 22.31 17.03 -1.77
N GLN A 440 22.35 18.01 -0.87
CA GLN A 440 22.43 19.42 -1.24
C GLN A 440 23.75 19.79 -1.94
N THR A 441 24.88 19.19 -1.54
CA THR A 441 26.18 19.39 -2.20
C THR A 441 26.17 18.84 -3.63
N VAL A 442 25.68 17.62 -3.84
CA VAL A 442 25.56 17.00 -5.18
C VAL A 442 24.66 17.85 -6.08
N MET A 443 23.48 18.26 -5.60
CA MET A 443 22.57 19.13 -6.36
C MET A 443 23.16 20.51 -6.67
N ASN A 444 24.04 21.04 -5.82
CA ASN A 444 24.75 22.30 -6.07
C ASN A 444 25.92 22.15 -7.06
N LEU A 445 26.56 20.98 -7.11
CA LEU A 445 27.60 20.65 -8.10
C LEU A 445 26.98 20.46 -9.50
N ILE A 446 25.86 19.73 -9.59
CA ILE A 446 25.10 19.57 -10.84
C ILE A 446 24.72 20.94 -11.42
N LYS A 447 24.13 21.83 -10.60
CA LYS A 447 23.78 23.20 -11.02
C LYS A 447 24.97 24.04 -11.51
N ARG A 448 26.17 23.81 -10.99
CA ARG A 448 27.40 24.48 -11.47
C ARG A 448 27.87 23.91 -12.80
N ALA A 449 27.79 22.60 -12.99
CA ALA A 449 28.10 21.96 -14.27
C ALA A 449 27.14 22.44 -15.38
N GLU A 450 25.84 22.49 -15.09
CA GLU A 450 24.80 23.02 -15.98
C GLU A 450 25.05 24.49 -16.36
N GLN A 451 25.50 25.32 -15.42
CA GLN A 451 25.88 26.72 -15.67
C GLN A 451 27.14 26.89 -16.54
N THR A 452 27.99 25.86 -16.65
CA THR A 452 29.15 25.88 -17.56
C THR A 452 28.86 25.33 -18.97
N THR A 453 27.74 24.64 -19.17
CA THR A 453 27.29 24.15 -20.49
C THR A 453 26.18 25.05 -21.04
N GLY A 454 26.57 26.20 -21.62
CA GLY A 454 25.64 27.29 -21.94
C GLY A 454 24.53 26.96 -22.95
N LEU A 455 23.29 26.84 -22.44
CA LEU A 455 22.04 27.01 -23.18
C LEU A 455 21.10 27.94 -22.37
N PRO A 456 20.31 28.82 -23.01
CA PRO A 456 19.51 29.81 -22.31
C PRO A 456 18.23 29.19 -21.69
N PRO A 457 17.90 29.51 -20.42
CA PRO A 457 16.64 29.11 -19.82
C PRO A 457 15.53 30.12 -20.12
N ASP A 458 14.52 29.71 -20.89
CA ASP A 458 13.28 30.45 -21.05
C ASP A 458 12.19 29.94 -20.08
N TYR A 459 11.24 30.80 -19.71
CA TYR A 459 10.05 30.52 -18.89
C TYR A 459 10.23 29.90 -17.47
N VAL A 460 10.52 30.73 -16.45
CA VAL A 460 9.74 30.77 -15.18
C VAL A 460 9.86 32.14 -14.47
N ASN A 461 8.80 32.97 -14.49
CA ASN A 461 8.22 33.75 -13.36
C ASN A 461 7.54 35.09 -13.77
N GLU A 462 6.25 35.21 -13.47
CA GLU A 462 5.59 36.50 -13.18
C GLU A 462 4.61 36.38 -11.99
N SER A 463 5.11 36.20 -10.76
CA SER A 463 4.25 36.30 -9.56
C SER A 463 4.96 36.68 -8.24
N SER A 464 5.83 37.71 -8.21
CA SER A 464 6.30 38.25 -6.92
C SER A 464 6.68 39.75 -6.90
N LYS A 465 5.68 40.64 -6.83
CA LYS A 465 5.88 42.05 -6.45
C LYS A 465 4.84 42.53 -5.42
N HIS A 466 5.12 42.26 -4.13
CA HIS A 466 5.51 43.33 -3.19
C HIS A 466 5.82 42.83 -1.77
N LYS A 467 6.87 43.40 -1.17
CA LYS A 467 7.18 43.29 0.27
C LYS A 467 7.00 44.68 0.89
N ARG A 468 6.19 44.82 1.96
CA ARG A 468 6.68 45.22 3.32
C ARG A 468 5.56 45.56 4.32
N ARG A 469 5.66 44.90 5.48
CA ARG A 469 5.52 45.40 6.87
C ARG A 469 4.35 46.34 7.23
N SER A 470 3.50 45.82 8.11
CA SER A 470 2.68 46.57 9.09
C SER A 470 3.51 47.26 10.19
N ARG A 471 2.95 48.31 10.81
CA ARG A 471 2.70 48.38 12.29
C ARG A 471 1.98 49.69 12.71
N LEU A 472 0.82 49.54 13.38
CA LEU A 472 0.29 50.30 14.55
C LEU A 472 0.16 51.84 14.43
N ILE A 473 -0.88 52.49 14.99
CA ILE A 473 -1.21 52.63 16.43
C ILE A 473 -2.73 52.53 16.70
N ARG A 474 -3.12 52.40 17.99
CA ARG A 474 -4.50 52.15 18.50
C ARG A 474 -5.21 53.43 18.98
N ILE A 475 -6.56 53.40 19.02
CA ILE A 475 -7.50 53.90 20.07
C ILE A 475 -8.95 53.72 19.52
N GLY A 476 -10.01 53.44 20.30
CA GLY A 476 -10.04 53.05 21.72
C GLY A 476 -11.28 53.50 22.51
N VAL A 477 -12.44 52.84 22.34
CA VAL A 477 -13.67 52.97 23.19
C VAL A 477 -14.40 54.33 23.00
N VAL A 478 -15.75 54.44 23.05
CA VAL A 478 -16.58 54.77 24.23
C VAL A 478 -18.08 54.87 23.82
N LEU A 479 -18.97 54.19 24.58
CA LEU A 479 -20.35 54.51 25.05
C LEU A 479 -21.37 55.28 24.14
N ALA A 480 -22.71 55.11 24.26
CA ALA A 480 -23.54 54.23 25.12
C ALA A 480 -24.99 54.07 24.59
N SER A 481 -25.68 53.11 25.21
CA SER A 481 -27.12 52.92 25.45
C SER A 481 -28.16 53.90 24.85
N PHE A 482 -29.19 53.44 24.12
CA PHE A 482 -30.41 52.72 24.57
C PHE A 482 -31.52 53.61 25.17
N VAL A 483 -32.33 54.22 24.29
CA VAL A 483 -33.69 54.78 24.48
C VAL A 483 -34.28 55.06 23.07
N ILE A 484 -35.59 55.02 22.76
CA ILE A 484 -36.81 54.74 23.56
C ILE A 484 -37.63 53.60 22.91
N LEU A 485 -38.22 52.75 23.75
CA LEU A 485 -39.46 51.93 23.63
C LEU A 485 -40.45 52.31 22.49
N TYR A 486 -40.80 51.37 21.58
CA TYR A 486 -41.99 50.47 21.63
C TYR A 486 -43.18 50.98 20.73
N PRO A 487 -44.27 50.22 20.47
CA PRO A 487 -44.81 50.09 19.11
C PRO A 487 -46.31 50.41 18.98
N LEU A 488 -46.88 50.19 17.80
CA LEU A 488 -48.10 49.40 17.61
C LEU A 488 -48.27 49.06 16.12
N GLY A 489 -49.03 48.01 15.82
CA GLY A 489 -49.62 47.81 14.49
C GLY A 489 -51.12 47.69 14.63
N CYS A 490 -51.90 48.18 13.65
CA CYS A 490 -53.30 47.80 13.46
C CYS A 490 -53.85 48.21 12.08
N PHE A 491 -54.40 47.21 11.35
CA PHE A 491 -55.64 47.25 10.56
C PHE A 491 -55.86 48.24 9.40
N LEU A 492 -56.06 47.65 8.19
CA LEU A 492 -57.02 48.03 7.11
C LEU A 492 -56.83 49.42 6.42
N THR A 493 -57.16 49.68 5.14
CA THR A 493 -57.79 48.97 3.99
C THR A 493 -56.93 49.22 2.71
N GLY A 494 -57.12 48.63 1.52
CA GLY A 494 -58.16 47.74 0.97
C GLY A 494 -57.85 47.37 -0.51
N HIS A 495 -58.82 46.77 -1.21
CA HIS A 495 -58.66 46.20 -2.56
C HIS A 495 -58.21 47.18 -3.66
N HIS A 496 -57.44 46.66 -4.64
CA HIS A 496 -57.98 46.54 -6.00
C HIS A 496 -57.41 45.34 -6.77
N ASP A 497 -58.04 45.03 -7.90
CA ASP A 497 -57.90 43.77 -8.64
C ASP A 497 -57.00 43.86 -9.88
N ARG A 498 -56.62 42.69 -10.40
CA ARG A 498 -56.19 42.39 -11.79
C ARG A 498 -55.80 43.57 -12.71
N ILE A 499 -54.50 43.65 -13.05
CA ILE A 499 -54.08 43.84 -14.45
C ILE A 499 -52.97 42.81 -14.79
N TYR A 500 -53.13 42.11 -15.91
CA TYR A 500 -52.10 41.20 -16.45
C TYR A 500 -50.89 42.00 -16.95
N GLY A 501 -49.68 41.61 -16.54
CA GLY A 501 -48.44 42.33 -16.85
C GLY A 501 -47.25 41.42 -17.15
N SER A 502 -47.37 40.58 -18.19
CA SER A 502 -46.31 39.66 -18.60
C SER A 502 -45.06 40.39 -19.09
N ARG A 503 -44.08 40.61 -18.21
CA ARG A 503 -42.71 41.00 -18.59
C ARG A 503 -41.77 39.83 -18.38
N GLY A 504 -41.30 39.27 -19.49
CA GLY A 504 -40.69 37.95 -19.53
C GLY A 504 -39.46 37.79 -18.64
N SER A 505 -39.55 36.86 -17.70
CA SER A 505 -38.53 35.82 -17.67
C SER A 505 -38.52 35.14 -19.05
N GLN A 506 -37.36 35.05 -19.71
CA GLN A 506 -37.19 34.03 -20.73
C GLN A 506 -37.20 32.68 -20.02
N GLY A 507 -38.34 31.99 -20.06
CA GLY A 507 -38.45 30.63 -19.57
C GLY A 507 -37.50 29.75 -20.36
N VAL A 508 -36.59 29.07 -19.65
CA VAL A 508 -35.81 27.98 -20.26
C VAL A 508 -36.81 26.90 -20.66
N SER A 509 -36.90 26.57 -21.96
CA SER A 509 -37.80 25.50 -22.40
C SER A 509 -37.39 24.20 -21.74
N LEU A 510 -38.31 23.53 -21.07
CA LEU A 510 -38.03 22.29 -20.33
C LEU A 510 -37.43 21.20 -21.24
N SER A 511 -37.86 21.17 -22.51
CA SER A 511 -37.28 20.30 -23.57
C SER A 511 -35.77 20.48 -23.77
N ASN A 512 -35.22 21.66 -23.46
CA ASN A 512 -33.83 22.04 -23.72
C ASN A 512 -32.95 21.95 -22.45
N VAL A 513 -33.52 21.52 -21.31
CA VAL A 513 -32.79 21.32 -20.04
C VAL A 513 -32.12 19.94 -20.00
N CYS A 514 -32.67 18.97 -20.73
CA CYS A 514 -32.12 17.63 -20.92
C CYS A 514 -32.66 17.03 -22.23
N PRO A 515 -32.04 17.34 -23.39
CA PRO A 515 -32.46 16.78 -24.67
C PRO A 515 -32.24 15.26 -24.71
N GLN A 516 -33.22 14.52 -25.20
CA GLN A 516 -33.17 13.05 -25.29
C GLN A 516 -32.73 12.61 -26.69
N VAL A 517 -31.85 11.62 -26.77
CA VAL A 517 -31.26 11.16 -28.04
C VAL A 517 -32.21 10.20 -28.73
N GLU A 518 -32.49 10.40 -30.02
CA GLU A 518 -33.42 9.52 -30.75
C GLU A 518 -32.95 8.05 -30.79
N PRO A 519 -33.86 7.07 -30.65
CA PRO A 519 -33.50 5.65 -30.64
C PRO A 519 -32.80 5.22 -31.93
N LEU A 520 -31.65 4.58 -31.80
CA LEU A 520 -30.88 4.08 -32.92
C LEU A 520 -31.55 2.87 -33.57
N GLN A 521 -31.58 2.85 -34.89
CA GLN A 521 -32.04 1.70 -35.68
C GLN A 521 -30.86 1.21 -36.54
N PRO A 522 -30.69 -0.11 -36.75
CA PRO A 522 -29.71 -0.63 -37.70
C PRO A 522 -30.01 -0.08 -39.10
N SER A 523 -29.08 0.69 -39.67
CA SER A 523 -29.23 1.36 -40.97
C SER A 523 -29.03 0.45 -42.19
N SER A 524 -28.84 -0.85 -41.95
CA SER A 524 -28.80 -1.91 -42.96
C SER A 524 -29.95 -2.87 -42.69
N GLU A 525 -30.73 -3.17 -43.72
CA GLU A 525 -31.83 -4.15 -43.67
C GLU A 525 -31.36 -5.51 -43.13
N ILE A 526 -30.18 -5.96 -43.57
CA ILE A 526 -29.55 -7.21 -43.11
C ILE A 526 -29.27 -7.16 -41.61
N ASN A 527 -28.76 -6.04 -41.11
CA ASN A 527 -28.45 -5.87 -39.68
C ASN A 527 -29.72 -5.70 -38.84
N ARG A 528 -30.81 -5.16 -39.39
CA ARG A 528 -32.11 -5.09 -38.73
C ARG A 528 -32.70 -6.49 -38.58
N LYS A 529 -32.77 -7.25 -39.68
CA LYS A 529 -33.28 -8.62 -39.69
C LYS A 529 -32.47 -9.54 -38.75
N LEU A 530 -31.14 -9.42 -38.76
CA LEU A 530 -30.27 -10.14 -37.81
C LEU A 530 -30.57 -9.76 -36.35
N ALA A 531 -30.77 -8.48 -36.03
CA ALA A 531 -31.13 -8.05 -34.68
C ALA A 531 -32.52 -8.56 -34.23
N GLU A 532 -33.48 -8.67 -35.15
CA GLU A 532 -34.81 -9.24 -34.90
C GLU A 532 -34.74 -10.77 -34.69
N GLU A 533 -33.93 -11.48 -35.49
CA GLU A 533 -33.67 -12.92 -35.35
C GLU A 533 -32.94 -13.26 -34.05
N LEU A 534 -31.94 -12.47 -33.66
CA LEU A 534 -31.26 -12.58 -32.37
C LEU A 534 -32.21 -12.30 -31.20
N GLY A 535 -33.04 -11.25 -31.29
CA GLY A 535 -34.04 -10.94 -30.28
C GLY A 535 -35.05 -12.07 -30.07
N ALA A 536 -35.50 -12.71 -31.16
CA ALA A 536 -36.35 -13.90 -31.08
C ALA A 536 -35.60 -15.09 -30.45
N SER A 537 -34.33 -15.32 -30.84
CA SER A 537 -33.51 -16.42 -30.31
C SER A 537 -33.20 -16.29 -28.82
N PHE A 538 -33.09 -15.08 -28.28
CA PHE A 538 -32.84 -14.85 -26.84
C PHE A 538 -34.12 -14.80 -26.00
N ALA A 539 -35.28 -14.64 -26.63
CA ALA A 539 -36.59 -14.76 -26.00
C ALA A 539 -37.13 -16.21 -25.97
N ASP A 540 -36.45 -17.15 -26.63
CA ASP A 540 -36.83 -18.56 -26.66
C ASP A 540 -36.42 -19.27 -25.34
N PRO A 541 -37.34 -19.98 -24.64
CA PRO A 541 -37.03 -20.66 -23.38
C PRO A 541 -35.94 -21.75 -23.49
N SER A 542 -35.67 -22.29 -24.68
CA SER A 542 -34.53 -23.21 -24.88
C SER A 542 -33.17 -22.51 -24.77
N PHE A 543 -33.10 -21.21 -25.09
CA PHE A 543 -31.89 -20.42 -24.89
C PHE A 543 -31.62 -20.13 -23.40
N GLU A 544 -32.66 -19.99 -22.58
CA GLU A 544 -32.51 -19.85 -21.11
C GLU A 544 -31.77 -21.07 -20.51
N ALA A 545 -32.13 -22.28 -20.95
CA ALA A 545 -31.44 -23.50 -20.52
C ALA A 545 -29.96 -23.55 -20.95
N ILE A 546 -29.66 -23.12 -22.18
CA ILE A 546 -28.28 -23.04 -22.70
C ILE A 546 -27.47 -21.99 -21.92
N ALA A 547 -28.03 -20.81 -21.69
CA ALA A 547 -27.40 -19.75 -20.91
C ALA A 547 -27.16 -20.17 -19.45
N ALA A 548 -28.09 -20.93 -18.86
CA ALA A 548 -27.93 -21.52 -17.53
C ALA A 548 -26.84 -22.61 -17.48
N GLU A 549 -26.68 -23.42 -18.53
CA GLU A 549 -25.56 -24.37 -18.63
C GLU A 549 -24.20 -23.63 -18.75
N TYR A 550 -24.12 -22.62 -19.62
CA TYR A 550 -22.91 -21.82 -19.82
C TYR A 550 -22.49 -21.08 -18.53
N LEU A 551 -23.46 -20.44 -17.85
CA LEU A 551 -23.26 -19.79 -16.57
C LEU A 551 -22.87 -20.81 -15.48
N GLY A 552 -23.55 -21.96 -15.44
CA GLY A 552 -23.24 -23.05 -14.51
C GLY A 552 -21.87 -23.69 -14.75
N GLY A 553 -21.35 -23.65 -15.98
CA GLY A 553 -19.98 -24.03 -16.32
C GLY A 553 -18.96 -23.11 -15.68
N ALA A 554 -19.08 -21.80 -15.91
CA ALA A 554 -18.20 -20.78 -15.32
C ALA A 554 -18.27 -20.77 -13.78
N VAL A 555 -19.47 -20.78 -13.20
CA VAL A 555 -19.68 -20.72 -11.73
C VAL A 555 -19.11 -21.93 -10.97
N ARG A 556 -18.90 -23.08 -11.62
CA ARG A 556 -18.22 -24.24 -11.02
C ARG A 556 -16.71 -24.09 -10.90
N ILE A 557 -16.12 -23.08 -11.52
CA ILE A 557 -14.70 -22.77 -11.44
C ILE A 557 -14.52 -21.75 -10.31
N PRO A 558 -13.81 -22.07 -9.22
CA PRO A 558 -13.82 -21.28 -8.00
C PRO A 558 -12.88 -20.07 -8.09
N THR A 559 -13.14 -19.19 -9.05
CA THR A 559 -12.46 -17.91 -9.26
C THR A 559 -12.66 -16.98 -8.06
N GLU A 560 -11.60 -16.75 -7.28
CA GLU A 560 -11.54 -15.82 -6.14
C GLU A 560 -10.31 -14.94 -6.32
N SER A 561 -10.50 -13.61 -6.30
CA SER A 561 -9.42 -12.66 -6.03
C SER A 561 -9.43 -12.33 -4.54
N TYR A 562 -8.32 -11.82 -4.03
CA TYR A 562 -8.15 -11.39 -2.65
C TYR A 562 -7.39 -10.07 -2.64
N ASP A 563 -7.66 -9.21 -1.65
CA ASP A 563 -7.04 -7.89 -1.45
C ASP A 563 -5.49 -7.96 -1.43
N VAL A 564 -4.93 -9.14 -1.11
CA VAL A 564 -3.49 -9.43 -1.19
C VAL A 564 -3.24 -10.74 -1.95
N MET A 565 -2.65 -10.60 -3.14
CA MET A 565 -2.12 -11.68 -3.98
C MET A 565 -0.74 -11.28 -4.51
N ASP A 566 0.22 -12.21 -4.48
CA ASP A 566 1.52 -12.00 -5.13
C ASP A 566 1.34 -11.98 -6.67
N PRO A 567 2.30 -11.46 -7.45
CA PRO A 567 2.12 -11.30 -8.91
C PRO A 567 1.75 -12.58 -9.68
N VAL A 568 1.10 -12.40 -10.83
CA VAL A 568 0.71 -13.50 -11.74
C VAL A 568 1.92 -14.33 -12.15
N GLY A 569 1.86 -15.63 -11.90
CA GLY A 569 2.98 -16.57 -12.09
C GLY A 569 3.87 -16.78 -10.87
N ILE A 570 3.65 -16.03 -9.78
CA ILE A 570 4.24 -16.27 -8.45
C ILE A 570 3.17 -16.88 -7.52
N ASP A 571 1.98 -16.27 -7.43
CA ASP A 571 0.89 -16.80 -6.61
C ASP A 571 0.12 -17.91 -7.33
N PRO A 572 0.12 -19.17 -6.83
CA PRO A 572 -0.62 -20.27 -7.46
C PRO A 572 -2.15 -20.09 -7.36
N ARG A 573 -2.66 -19.13 -6.59
CA ARG A 573 -4.09 -18.79 -6.59
C ARG A 573 -4.55 -18.26 -7.95
N TRP A 574 -3.66 -17.69 -8.78
CA TRP A 574 -3.98 -17.29 -10.16
C TRP A 574 -4.26 -18.48 -11.10
N ASP A 575 -3.81 -19.70 -10.78
CA ASP A 575 -3.99 -20.87 -11.67
C ASP A 575 -5.45 -21.28 -11.85
N VAL A 576 -6.35 -20.87 -10.94
CA VAL A 576 -7.77 -21.21 -11.03
C VAL A 576 -8.43 -20.60 -12.27
N PHE A 577 -8.03 -19.39 -12.67
CA PHE A 577 -8.73 -18.70 -13.74
C PHE A 577 -8.19 -19.01 -15.15
N TYR A 578 -7.02 -19.67 -15.28
CA TYR A 578 -6.65 -20.31 -16.55
C TYR A 578 -7.70 -21.34 -16.98
N LYS A 579 -8.26 -22.09 -16.01
CA LYS A 579 -9.35 -23.06 -16.25
C LYS A 579 -10.63 -22.37 -16.69
N LEU A 580 -10.90 -21.13 -16.23
CA LEU A 580 -12.01 -20.33 -16.74
C LEU A 580 -11.75 -19.90 -18.19
N SER A 581 -10.52 -19.49 -18.53
CA SER A 581 -10.12 -19.20 -19.92
C SER A 581 -10.32 -20.42 -20.84
N GLU A 582 -9.85 -21.60 -20.45
CA GLU A 582 -10.08 -22.86 -21.17
C GLU A 582 -11.58 -23.19 -21.32
N HIS A 583 -12.39 -22.96 -20.29
CA HIS A 583 -13.83 -23.16 -20.36
C HIS A 583 -14.50 -22.20 -21.35
N LEU A 584 -14.14 -20.92 -21.33
CA LEU A 584 -14.73 -19.91 -22.21
C LEU A 584 -14.29 -20.07 -23.67
N LEU A 585 -13.04 -20.47 -23.91
CA LEU A 585 -12.54 -20.89 -25.23
C LEU A 585 -13.36 -22.06 -25.81
N LYS A 586 -13.76 -23.01 -24.96
CA LYS A 586 -14.59 -24.16 -25.35
C LYS A 586 -16.06 -23.78 -25.59
N THR A 587 -16.61 -22.85 -24.80
CA THR A 587 -18.03 -22.45 -24.85
C THR A 587 -18.30 -21.42 -25.96
N TYR A 588 -17.33 -20.58 -26.31
CA TYR A 588 -17.45 -19.52 -27.34
C TYR A 588 -16.31 -19.62 -28.38
N PRO A 589 -16.33 -20.64 -29.26
CA PRO A 589 -15.22 -20.96 -30.16
C PRO A 589 -15.12 -20.09 -31.42
N LYS A 590 -16.12 -19.25 -31.75
CA LYS A 590 -16.09 -18.38 -32.95
C LYS A 590 -15.68 -16.94 -32.63
N VAL A 591 -15.81 -16.51 -31.37
CA VAL A 591 -15.11 -15.32 -30.88
C VAL A 591 -13.61 -15.49 -31.13
N THR A 592 -12.98 -14.54 -31.83
CA THR A 592 -11.57 -14.65 -32.22
C THR A 592 -10.66 -14.16 -31.09
N TRP A 593 -10.15 -15.10 -30.31
CA TRP A 593 -9.29 -14.83 -29.16
C TRP A 593 -7.86 -14.46 -29.59
N PHE A 594 -7.50 -13.18 -29.43
CA PHE A 594 -6.10 -12.75 -29.48
C PHE A 594 -5.39 -13.13 -28.16
N GLN A 595 -4.88 -14.35 -28.06
CA GLN A 595 -4.02 -14.77 -26.93
C GLN A 595 -2.65 -14.09 -26.99
N SER A 596 -2.61 -12.85 -26.51
CA SER A 596 -1.38 -12.24 -26.00
C SER A 596 -1.35 -12.41 -24.49
N ILE A 597 -0.21 -12.88 -23.96
CA ILE A 597 0.06 -13.14 -22.53
C ILE A 597 -0.76 -14.30 -21.94
N ARG A 598 -0.13 -15.08 -21.05
CA ARG A 598 -0.80 -16.07 -20.19
C ARG A 598 -1.52 -15.35 -19.03
N ALA A 599 -2.60 -14.64 -19.33
CA ALA A 599 -3.43 -13.97 -18.32
C ALA A 599 -4.58 -14.89 -17.80
N PRO A 600 -4.91 -14.84 -16.49
CA PRO A 600 -6.15 -15.40 -15.92
C PRO A 600 -7.42 -14.56 -16.31
N LEU A 601 -8.63 -14.83 -15.76
CA LEU A 601 -9.92 -14.12 -16.04
C LEU A 601 -10.86 -14.01 -14.79
N ALA A 602 -11.48 -12.86 -14.48
CA ALA A 602 -12.09 -12.48 -13.19
C ALA A 602 -13.08 -13.39 -12.38
N PRO A 603 -13.25 -13.09 -11.06
CA PRO A 603 -14.27 -13.67 -10.16
C PRO A 603 -15.77 -13.40 -10.42
N ARG A 604 -16.54 -14.36 -9.90
CA ARG A 604 -17.77 -14.31 -9.06
C ARG A 604 -18.95 -13.36 -9.32
N PRO A 605 -18.92 -12.01 -9.24
CA PRO A 605 -20.11 -11.23 -9.62
C PRO A 605 -20.40 -11.34 -11.13
N ILE A 606 -19.33 -11.47 -11.92
CA ILE A 606 -19.31 -11.10 -13.34
C ILE A 606 -19.68 -12.26 -14.29
N HIS A 607 -19.71 -13.52 -13.83
CA HIS A 607 -20.00 -14.68 -14.71
C HIS A 607 -21.33 -14.53 -15.50
N ARG A 608 -22.36 -13.90 -14.92
CA ARG A 608 -23.62 -13.60 -15.63
C ARG A 608 -23.42 -12.57 -16.74
N THR A 609 -22.74 -11.46 -16.42
CA THR A 609 -22.41 -10.38 -17.37
C THR A 609 -21.56 -10.90 -18.52
N LEU A 610 -20.59 -11.77 -18.24
CA LEU A 610 -19.73 -12.40 -19.24
C LEU A 610 -20.53 -13.27 -20.22
N VAL A 611 -21.47 -14.10 -19.74
CA VAL A 611 -22.39 -14.87 -20.61
C VAL A 611 -23.27 -13.93 -21.45
N ILE A 612 -23.79 -12.85 -20.87
CA ILE A 612 -24.60 -11.83 -21.55
C ILE A 612 -23.80 -11.10 -22.65
N MET A 613 -22.49 -10.91 -22.49
CA MET A 613 -21.64 -10.33 -23.54
C MET A 613 -21.26 -11.36 -24.62
N MET A 614 -20.80 -12.54 -24.21
CA MET A 614 -20.19 -13.51 -25.12
C MET A 614 -21.21 -14.24 -26.01
N ALA A 615 -22.38 -14.63 -25.49
CA ALA A 615 -23.36 -15.38 -26.27
C ALA A 615 -23.93 -14.59 -27.46
N PRO A 616 -24.27 -13.28 -27.35
CA PRO A 616 -24.64 -12.47 -28.49
C PRO A 616 -23.53 -12.26 -29.52
N LEU A 617 -22.26 -12.24 -29.12
CA LEU A 617 -21.14 -12.07 -30.04
C LEU A 617 -20.87 -13.33 -30.86
N GLU A 618 -20.86 -14.49 -30.22
CA GLU A 618 -20.80 -15.80 -30.90
C GLU A 618 -21.93 -15.89 -31.95
N LYS A 619 -23.15 -15.47 -31.59
CA LYS A 619 -24.32 -15.47 -32.49
C LYS A 619 -24.26 -14.39 -33.59
N LEU A 620 -23.69 -13.22 -33.34
CA LEU A 620 -23.42 -12.20 -34.37
C LEU A 620 -22.40 -12.70 -35.39
N ILE A 621 -21.35 -13.39 -34.93
CA ILE A 621 -20.32 -13.98 -35.79
C ILE A 621 -20.91 -15.14 -36.62
N GLU A 622 -21.75 -15.99 -36.02
CA GLU A 622 -22.55 -17.00 -36.76
C GLU A 622 -23.45 -16.36 -37.84
N GLY A 623 -24.10 -15.24 -37.53
CA GLY A 623 -24.89 -14.45 -38.48
C GLY A 623 -24.07 -13.70 -39.53
N GLY A 624 -22.75 -13.86 -39.56
CA GLY A 624 -21.85 -13.22 -40.53
C GLY A 624 -21.70 -11.70 -40.35
N PHE A 625 -22.01 -11.18 -39.15
CA PHE A 625 -21.91 -9.76 -38.85
C PHE A 625 -20.48 -9.23 -39.00
N LYS A 626 -20.32 -8.11 -39.71
CA LYS A 626 -19.03 -7.43 -39.89
C LYS A 626 -19.15 -5.98 -39.38
N PRO A 627 -18.62 -5.65 -38.20
CA PRO A 627 -18.74 -4.30 -37.64
C PRO A 627 -17.87 -3.30 -38.40
N LYS A 628 -18.30 -2.02 -38.44
CA LYS A 628 -17.56 -0.93 -39.13
C LYS A 628 -16.34 -0.40 -38.35
N ARG A 629 -16.20 -0.80 -37.09
CA ARG A 629 -15.04 -0.59 -36.20
C ARG A 629 -14.77 -1.91 -35.48
N GLY A 630 -13.54 -2.13 -35.03
CA GLY A 630 -13.25 -3.23 -34.12
C GLY A 630 -14.07 -3.11 -32.84
N ILE A 631 -14.47 -4.25 -32.28
CA ILE A 631 -15.02 -4.36 -30.92
C ILE A 631 -13.93 -5.06 -30.10
N LEU A 632 -13.45 -4.40 -29.05
CA LEU A 632 -12.51 -4.95 -28.08
C LEU A 632 -13.25 -5.24 -26.80
N ILE A 633 -12.86 -6.31 -26.10
CA ILE A 633 -13.48 -6.74 -24.85
C ILE A 633 -12.35 -7.12 -23.91
N GLY A 634 -12.21 -6.35 -22.83
CA GLY A 634 -11.31 -6.64 -21.73
C GLY A 634 -12.06 -7.41 -20.65
N PHE A 635 -11.43 -8.44 -20.09
CA PHE A 635 -11.87 -9.10 -18.87
C PHE A 635 -10.69 -9.01 -17.89
N GLY A 636 -10.77 -8.11 -16.91
CA GLY A 636 -9.79 -8.03 -15.81
C GLY A 636 -9.80 -9.29 -14.96
N ILE A 637 -9.00 -9.32 -13.87
CA ILE A 637 -8.92 -10.49 -12.97
C ILE A 637 -9.12 -10.14 -11.48
N ASP A 638 -9.20 -8.84 -11.20
CA ASP A 638 -8.65 -8.24 -9.98
C ASP A 638 -9.22 -6.84 -9.71
N GLU A 639 -10.41 -6.50 -10.23
CA GLU A 639 -11.03 -5.18 -10.07
C GLU A 639 -11.30 -4.85 -8.59
N GLU A 640 -11.90 -5.79 -7.85
CA GLU A 640 -12.03 -5.83 -6.38
C GLU A 640 -10.69 -5.61 -5.63
N SER A 641 -9.57 -5.88 -6.30
CA SER A 641 -8.19 -5.74 -5.79
C SER A 641 -7.36 -4.72 -6.62
N THR A 642 -8.02 -3.65 -7.07
CA THR A 642 -7.44 -2.45 -7.73
C THR A 642 -6.94 -2.59 -9.18
N GLY A 643 -7.10 -3.75 -9.83
CA GLY A 643 -6.94 -3.89 -11.28
C GLY A 643 -5.50 -3.87 -11.84
N LEU A 644 -4.47 -3.97 -10.99
CA LEU A 644 -3.05 -3.83 -11.35
C LEU A 644 -2.50 -4.93 -12.28
N TYR A 645 -3.07 -6.13 -12.25
CA TYR A 645 -2.65 -7.31 -13.00
C TYR A 645 -3.56 -7.61 -14.21
N GLY A 646 -4.84 -7.27 -14.12
CA GLY A 646 -5.82 -7.44 -15.22
C GLY A 646 -6.06 -6.15 -15.98
N ALA A 647 -6.84 -5.22 -15.41
CA ALA A 647 -7.30 -4.01 -16.10
C ALA A 647 -6.14 -3.13 -16.60
N ASN A 648 -5.11 -2.92 -15.77
CA ASN A 648 -3.90 -2.18 -16.13
C ASN A 648 -3.15 -2.82 -17.31
N LYS A 649 -3.05 -4.17 -17.34
CA LYS A 649 -2.37 -4.91 -18.42
C LYS A 649 -3.16 -4.93 -19.71
N ILE A 650 -4.50 -4.95 -19.63
CA ILE A 650 -5.38 -4.74 -20.78
C ILE A 650 -5.20 -3.33 -21.35
N ALA A 651 -5.14 -2.29 -20.50
CA ALA A 651 -4.88 -0.93 -20.95
C ALA A 651 -3.51 -0.77 -21.62
N GLN A 652 -2.45 -1.29 -21.00
CA GLN A 652 -1.09 -1.30 -21.57
C GLN A 652 -1.07 -2.00 -22.94
N TYR A 653 -1.64 -3.21 -23.04
CA TYR A 653 -1.75 -3.94 -24.30
C TYR A 653 -2.48 -3.15 -25.39
N ILE A 654 -3.59 -2.47 -25.05
CA ILE A 654 -4.36 -1.66 -26.00
C ILE A 654 -3.56 -0.44 -26.50
N GLU A 655 -2.86 0.28 -25.61
CA GLU A 655 -2.01 1.40 -26.01
C GLU A 655 -0.82 0.94 -26.86
N GLU A 656 -0.17 -0.19 -26.53
CA GLU A 656 0.92 -0.76 -27.31
C GLU A 656 0.49 -1.22 -28.73
N HIS A 657 -0.66 -1.89 -28.83
CA HIS A 657 -1.08 -2.56 -30.08
C HIS A 657 -1.91 -1.68 -31.01
N TYR A 658 -2.64 -0.69 -30.47
CA TYR A 658 -3.50 0.20 -31.25
C TYR A 658 -3.09 1.68 -31.17
N GLY A 659 -2.26 2.07 -30.20
CA GLY A 659 -1.81 3.45 -29.97
C GLY A 659 -2.77 4.29 -29.12
N ASN A 660 -2.26 5.37 -28.53
CA ASN A 660 -3.07 6.30 -27.72
C ASN A 660 -4.18 6.95 -28.57
N ASN A 661 -5.37 7.12 -27.98
CA ASN A 661 -6.59 7.63 -28.63
C ASN A 661 -7.19 6.70 -29.72
N SER A 662 -6.78 5.44 -29.80
CA SER A 662 -7.34 4.44 -30.73
C SER A 662 -8.77 4.00 -30.37
N VAL A 663 -9.06 3.87 -29.08
CA VAL A 663 -10.38 3.53 -28.54
C VAL A 663 -11.32 4.74 -28.66
N SER A 664 -12.34 4.64 -29.52
CA SER A 664 -13.33 5.72 -29.70
C SER A 664 -14.44 5.76 -28.66
N MET A 665 -14.56 4.71 -27.85
CA MET A 665 -15.54 4.57 -26.77
C MET A 665 -15.12 3.40 -25.89
N LEU A 666 -15.03 3.63 -24.57
CA LEU A 666 -15.01 2.57 -23.56
C LEU A 666 -16.44 2.41 -23.03
N VAL A 667 -16.82 1.17 -22.70
CA VAL A 667 -18.03 0.84 -21.93
C VAL A 667 -17.59 -0.12 -20.86
N ASP A 668 -17.83 0.24 -19.61
CA ASP A 668 -17.58 -0.56 -18.43
C ASP A 668 -18.92 -0.90 -17.75
N GLU A 669 -18.91 -1.30 -16.48
CA GLU A 669 -20.13 -1.55 -15.71
C GLU A 669 -21.09 -0.35 -15.71
N GLY A 670 -22.36 -0.64 -15.99
CA GLY A 670 -23.45 0.33 -16.03
C GLY A 670 -24.30 0.34 -14.75
N ASP A 671 -24.89 1.49 -14.46
CA ASP A 671 -25.88 1.67 -13.40
C ASP A 671 -27.28 1.20 -13.87
N ASN A 672 -28.25 1.19 -12.96
CA ASN A 672 -29.53 0.52 -13.15
C ASN A 672 -30.54 1.35 -13.98
N ILE A 673 -31.58 0.67 -14.46
CA ILE A 673 -32.79 1.33 -14.97
C ILE A 673 -33.81 1.39 -13.82
N GLU A 674 -33.92 2.56 -13.20
CA GLU A 674 -34.86 2.80 -12.10
C GLU A 674 -36.21 3.35 -12.58
N ASN A 675 -37.22 3.31 -11.72
CA ASN A 675 -38.58 3.77 -12.03
C ASN A 675 -39.02 4.91 -11.09
N PHE A 676 -38.78 6.14 -11.52
CA PHE A 676 -39.10 7.33 -10.73
C PHE A 676 -40.55 7.76 -10.93
N GLY A 677 -41.46 7.16 -10.15
CA GLY A 677 -42.87 7.56 -10.11
C GLY A 677 -43.63 7.27 -11.41
N GLY A 678 -43.30 6.17 -12.10
CA GLY A 678 -43.91 5.75 -13.37
C GLY A 678 -43.07 6.07 -14.61
N VAL A 679 -41.95 6.77 -14.46
CA VAL A 679 -41.00 7.06 -15.55
C VAL A 679 -39.78 6.13 -15.43
N PRO A 680 -39.52 5.24 -16.40
CA PRO A 680 -38.27 4.49 -16.45
C PRO A 680 -37.12 5.42 -16.84
N VAL A 681 -36.06 5.39 -16.05
CA VAL A 681 -34.86 6.22 -16.22
C VAL A 681 -33.64 5.29 -16.24
N ALA A 682 -32.93 5.28 -17.35
CA ALA A 682 -31.61 4.66 -17.43
C ALA A 682 -30.59 5.61 -16.80
N LEU A 683 -29.88 5.12 -15.79
CA LEU A 683 -28.76 5.82 -15.18
C LEU A 683 -27.49 5.42 -15.94
N VAL A 684 -26.88 6.36 -16.65
CA VAL A 684 -25.61 6.14 -17.34
C VAL A 684 -24.50 6.77 -16.53
N ALA A 685 -23.68 5.93 -15.88
CA ALA A 685 -22.50 6.36 -15.14
C ALA A 685 -21.50 7.02 -16.09
N ILE A 686 -21.47 8.37 -16.10
CA ILE A 686 -20.56 9.14 -16.97
C ILE A 686 -19.28 9.59 -16.26
N GLY A 687 -19.13 9.26 -14.98
CA GLY A 687 -17.96 9.58 -14.17
C GLY A 687 -17.99 8.80 -12.85
N GLU A 688 -16.84 8.67 -12.23
CA GLU A 688 -16.62 7.78 -11.10
C GLU A 688 -15.76 8.48 -10.04
N LYS A 689 -16.01 8.14 -8.78
CA LYS A 689 -15.29 8.70 -7.63
C LYS A 689 -13.84 8.21 -7.61
N GLY A 690 -12.91 9.06 -7.18
CA GLY A 690 -11.51 8.66 -7.00
C GLY A 690 -11.36 7.76 -5.78
N TYR A 691 -10.20 7.11 -5.63
CA TYR A 691 -9.93 6.13 -4.58
C TYR A 691 -8.66 6.51 -3.81
N PHE A 692 -8.68 6.45 -2.47
CA PHE A 692 -7.45 6.61 -1.69
C PHE A 692 -7.52 5.98 -0.29
N ASP A 693 -6.68 4.98 -0.05
CA ASP A 693 -6.42 4.43 1.28
C ASP A 693 -5.31 5.22 1.99
N VAL A 694 -5.69 5.94 3.05
CA VAL A 694 -4.71 6.63 3.90
C VAL A 694 -4.32 5.71 5.04
N ALA A 695 -3.07 5.24 5.06
CA ALA A 695 -2.49 4.66 6.26
C ALA A 695 -2.10 5.78 7.24
N ILE A 696 -2.41 5.57 8.52
CA ILE A 696 -1.99 6.42 9.63
C ILE A 696 -1.22 5.60 10.67
N ASP A 697 0.11 5.73 10.66
CA ASP A 697 0.99 5.09 11.63
C ASP A 697 1.32 6.05 12.78
N VAL A 698 1.14 5.60 14.02
CA VAL A 698 1.46 6.36 15.24
C VAL A 698 2.58 5.67 15.98
N ALA A 699 3.67 6.38 16.26
CA ALA A 699 4.80 5.90 17.05
C ALA A 699 5.02 6.74 18.31
N THR A 700 5.08 6.10 19.48
CA THR A 700 5.46 6.74 20.76
C THR A 700 6.41 5.81 21.55
N PRO A 701 7.06 6.26 22.65
CA PRO A 701 8.06 5.46 23.37
C PRO A 701 7.61 4.13 24.01
N GLY A 702 6.31 3.77 23.95
CA GLY A 702 5.79 2.52 24.53
C GLY A 702 5.90 2.45 26.06
N GLY A 703 6.03 1.24 26.62
CA GLY A 703 6.32 1.04 28.04
C GLY A 703 5.66 -0.18 28.70
N HIS A 704 5.76 -0.27 30.03
CA HIS A 704 5.15 -1.34 30.83
C HIS A 704 3.79 -0.90 31.40
N SER A 705 2.75 -1.73 31.29
CA SER A 705 1.37 -1.33 31.63
C SER A 705 1.14 -1.00 33.12
N SER A 706 2.12 -1.24 34.01
CA SER A 706 2.06 -0.83 35.42
C SER A 706 2.46 0.63 35.68
N VAL A 707 3.08 1.32 34.72
CA VAL A 707 3.43 2.75 34.79
C VAL A 707 3.09 3.42 33.46
N PRO A 708 1.80 3.54 33.11
CA PRO A 708 1.41 4.10 31.82
C PRO A 708 1.62 5.63 31.76
N PRO A 709 2.02 6.18 30.60
CA PRO A 709 1.91 7.60 30.32
C PRO A 709 0.43 8.02 30.22
N ALA A 710 0.16 9.33 30.27
CA ALA A 710 -1.20 9.88 30.24
C ALA A 710 -2.05 9.45 29.02
N HIS A 711 -1.40 9.19 27.88
CA HIS A 711 -2.01 8.58 26.71
C HIS A 711 -1.07 7.52 26.12
N THR A 712 -1.62 6.36 25.76
CA THR A 712 -0.89 5.29 25.05
C THR A 712 -0.91 5.52 23.55
N THR A 713 -0.03 4.86 22.78
CA THR A 713 -0.03 4.91 21.31
C THR A 713 -1.41 4.58 20.71
N ILE A 714 -2.11 3.58 21.27
CA ILE A 714 -3.49 3.23 20.88
C ILE A 714 -4.47 4.36 21.24
N GLY A 715 -4.33 5.00 22.40
CA GLY A 715 -5.18 6.14 22.78
C GLY A 715 -4.95 7.40 21.93
N VAL A 716 -3.73 7.62 21.45
CA VAL A 716 -3.39 8.67 20.48
C VAL A 716 -4.01 8.34 19.12
N LEU A 717 -3.83 7.12 18.61
CA LEU A 717 -4.46 6.64 17.36
C LEU A 717 -5.98 6.75 17.43
N ALA A 718 -6.61 6.28 18.51
CA ALA A 718 -8.05 6.39 18.72
C ALA A 718 -8.53 7.85 18.74
N SER A 719 -7.72 8.80 19.23
CA SER A 719 -8.04 10.22 19.16
C SER A 719 -7.99 10.76 17.73
N LEU A 720 -7.02 10.33 16.92
CA LEU A 720 -6.88 10.71 15.52
C LEU A 720 -8.04 10.15 14.67
N ILE A 721 -8.40 8.88 14.91
CA ILE A 721 -9.60 8.24 14.34
C ILE A 721 -10.87 8.98 14.74
N THR A 722 -11.03 9.33 16.02
CA THR A 722 -12.20 10.08 16.52
C THR A 722 -12.33 11.45 15.83
N GLU A 723 -11.22 12.16 15.63
CA GLU A 723 -11.22 13.44 14.91
C GLU A 723 -11.62 13.27 13.43
N ILE A 724 -11.09 12.24 12.76
CA ILE A 724 -11.46 11.93 11.36
C ILE A 724 -12.97 11.64 11.28
N GLU A 725 -13.46 10.67 12.04
CA GLU A 725 -14.88 10.24 12.07
C GLU A 725 -15.83 11.39 12.43
N SER A 726 -15.50 12.20 13.44
CA SER A 726 -16.35 13.33 13.86
C SER A 726 -16.28 14.56 12.95
N THR A 727 -15.39 14.58 11.95
CA THR A 727 -15.28 15.66 10.96
C THR A 727 -15.53 15.17 9.52
N PRO A 728 -16.72 14.63 9.17
CA PRO A 728 -17.03 14.17 7.83
C PRO A 728 -16.90 15.30 6.79
N TYR A 729 -16.53 14.96 5.56
CA TYR A 729 -16.39 15.95 4.48
C TYR A 729 -17.76 16.55 4.11
N ALA A 730 -17.82 17.88 4.02
CA ALA A 730 -19.05 18.58 3.68
C ALA A 730 -19.55 18.18 2.27
N PRO A 731 -20.83 17.78 2.13
CA PRO A 731 -21.40 17.52 0.82
C PRO A 731 -21.63 18.85 0.07
N GLY A 732 -21.65 18.79 -1.26
CA GLY A 732 -21.86 19.97 -2.12
C GLY A 732 -22.11 19.59 -3.57
N LEU A 733 -22.96 20.36 -4.24
CA LEU A 733 -23.47 20.08 -5.58
C LEU A 733 -22.84 21.00 -6.62
N GLU A 734 -21.66 20.63 -7.12
CA GLU A 734 -21.05 21.38 -8.23
C GLU A 734 -21.80 21.18 -9.54
N ARG A 735 -21.87 22.25 -10.36
CA ARG A 735 -22.63 22.24 -11.63
C ARG A 735 -22.00 21.40 -12.73
N SER A 736 -20.76 20.93 -12.52
CA SER A 736 -20.05 19.97 -13.35
C SER A 736 -20.27 18.51 -12.93
N SER A 737 -20.91 18.25 -11.79
CA SER A 737 -21.16 16.88 -11.31
C SER A 737 -22.22 16.17 -12.18
N PRO A 738 -22.08 14.85 -12.43
CA PRO A 738 -23.11 14.09 -13.15
C PRO A 738 -24.48 14.12 -12.44
N ILE A 739 -24.48 14.18 -11.11
CA ILE A 739 -25.69 14.31 -10.28
C ILE A 739 -26.42 15.64 -10.53
N TYR A 740 -25.72 16.73 -10.88
CA TYR A 740 -26.40 17.96 -11.31
C TYR A 740 -27.15 17.75 -12.65
N GLY A 741 -26.56 16.99 -13.57
CA GLY A 741 -27.21 16.55 -14.82
C GLY A 741 -28.42 15.64 -14.57
N LEU A 742 -28.31 14.68 -13.64
CA LEU A 742 -29.42 13.84 -13.17
C LEU A 742 -30.61 14.70 -12.72
N LEU A 743 -30.34 15.71 -11.89
CA LEU A 743 -31.37 16.60 -11.36
C LEU A 743 -31.99 17.48 -12.45
N GLN A 744 -31.20 17.98 -13.41
CA GLN A 744 -31.70 18.70 -14.58
C GLN A 744 -32.65 17.85 -15.43
N CYS A 745 -32.27 16.61 -15.76
CA CYS A 745 -33.12 15.67 -16.49
C CYS A 745 -34.37 15.29 -15.70
N SER A 746 -34.23 15.07 -14.40
CA SER A 746 -35.34 14.75 -13.51
C SER A 746 -36.36 15.90 -13.41
N ALA A 747 -35.88 17.15 -13.32
CA ALA A 747 -36.74 18.33 -13.33
C ALA A 747 -37.53 18.49 -14.64
N ALA A 748 -36.94 18.10 -15.77
CA ALA A 748 -37.56 18.17 -17.09
C ALA A 748 -38.58 17.04 -17.35
N HIS A 749 -38.24 15.79 -17.02
CA HIS A 749 -38.96 14.61 -17.51
C HIS A 749 -39.75 13.82 -16.45
N ILE A 750 -39.43 13.97 -15.16
CA ILE A 750 -40.06 13.18 -14.08
C ILE A 750 -41.14 14.03 -13.39
N PRO A 751 -42.45 13.74 -13.56
CA PRO A 751 -43.52 14.61 -13.05
C PRO A 751 -43.59 14.66 -11.52
N SER A 752 -43.22 13.56 -10.86
CA SER A 752 -43.33 13.35 -9.40
C SER A 752 -42.39 14.20 -8.55
N ILE A 753 -41.38 14.87 -9.15
CA ILE A 753 -40.50 15.81 -8.43
C ILE A 753 -41.32 17.01 -7.90
N PRO A 754 -41.14 17.40 -6.61
CA PRO A 754 -41.85 18.53 -6.02
C PRO A 754 -41.63 19.84 -6.78
N LEU A 755 -42.66 20.70 -6.82
CA LEU A 755 -42.62 21.98 -7.54
C LEU A 755 -41.56 22.95 -7.00
N SER A 756 -41.33 22.93 -5.69
CA SER A 756 -40.24 23.64 -5.00
C SER A 756 -38.89 23.25 -5.56
N VAL A 757 -38.56 21.95 -5.50
CA VAL A 757 -37.31 21.33 -5.95
C VAL A 757 -37.10 21.56 -7.46
N ARG A 758 -38.10 21.24 -8.30
CA ARG A 758 -38.07 21.50 -9.75
C ARG A 758 -37.76 22.97 -10.04
N SER A 759 -38.38 23.89 -9.30
CA SER A 759 -38.13 25.32 -9.47
C SER A 759 -36.72 25.72 -9.03
N SER A 760 -36.17 25.15 -7.96
CA SER A 760 -34.76 25.40 -7.56
C SER A 760 -33.77 24.93 -8.62
N ILE A 761 -33.94 23.72 -9.16
CA ILE A 761 -33.11 23.18 -10.26
C ILE A 761 -33.14 24.09 -11.49
N LEU A 762 -34.32 24.59 -11.88
CA LEU A 762 -34.45 25.50 -13.03
C LEU A 762 -33.85 26.89 -12.76
N ARG A 763 -33.82 27.35 -11.50
CA ARG A 763 -33.18 28.60 -11.09
C ARG A 763 -31.65 28.48 -10.96
N SER A 764 -31.11 27.31 -10.62
CA SER A 764 -29.67 27.10 -10.43
C SER A 764 -28.86 27.07 -11.73
N ILE A 765 -29.52 26.85 -12.88
CA ILE A 765 -28.91 26.90 -14.23
C ILE A 765 -28.35 28.30 -14.52
N CYS A 766 -27.02 28.43 -14.47
CA CYS A 766 -26.29 29.69 -14.65
C CYS A 766 -25.58 29.72 -16.02
N PRO A 767 -25.90 30.65 -16.93
CA PRO A 767 -25.15 30.81 -18.18
C PRO A 767 -23.66 31.14 -17.92
N PRO A 768 -22.71 30.63 -18.75
CA PRO A 768 -21.27 30.87 -18.57
C PRO A 768 -20.89 32.36 -18.56
N GLN A 769 -21.57 33.19 -19.35
CA GLN A 769 -21.35 34.65 -19.44
C GLN A 769 -22.38 35.46 -18.63
N ALA A 770 -23.06 34.86 -17.64
CA ALA A 770 -24.05 35.57 -16.83
C ALA A 770 -23.43 36.74 -16.01
N PRO A 771 -24.06 37.93 -15.97
CA PRO A 771 -23.58 39.04 -15.14
C PRO A 771 -23.65 38.69 -13.65
N LYS A 772 -22.79 39.29 -12.82
CA LYS A 772 -22.64 39.00 -11.37
C LYS A 772 -23.98 38.96 -10.61
N SER A 773 -24.92 39.83 -10.95
CA SER A 773 -26.26 39.89 -10.35
C SER A 773 -27.20 38.74 -10.74
N ARG A 774 -26.99 38.11 -11.90
CA ARG A 774 -27.67 36.85 -12.29
C ARG A 774 -26.96 35.65 -11.68
N ARG A 775 -25.62 35.61 -11.72
CA ARG A 775 -24.81 34.55 -11.10
C ARG A 775 -25.20 34.33 -9.63
N LYS A 776 -25.15 35.39 -8.80
CA LYS A 776 -25.57 35.33 -7.39
C LYS A 776 -27.01 34.81 -7.15
N LYS A 777 -27.94 34.96 -8.10
CA LYS A 777 -29.30 34.38 -8.00
C LYS A 777 -29.30 32.88 -8.30
N CYS A 778 -28.54 32.45 -9.30
CA CYS A 778 -28.37 31.04 -9.65
C CYS A 778 -27.55 30.28 -8.59
N ASP A 779 -26.61 30.95 -7.93
CA ASP A 779 -25.81 30.37 -6.84
C ASP A 779 -26.68 30.18 -5.59
N LYS A 780 -27.47 31.18 -5.17
CA LYS A 780 -28.47 30.98 -4.11
C LYS A 780 -29.48 29.88 -4.43
N ALA A 781 -29.87 29.73 -5.70
CA ALA A 781 -30.76 28.64 -6.11
C ALA A 781 -30.09 27.25 -6.09
N LEU A 782 -28.75 27.19 -6.13
CA LEU A 782 -27.97 25.97 -5.91
C LEU A 782 -27.91 25.64 -4.41
N GLU A 783 -27.66 26.64 -3.54
CA GLU A 783 -27.77 26.49 -2.08
C GLU A 783 -29.18 26.01 -1.64
N GLU A 784 -30.23 26.50 -2.31
CA GLU A 784 -31.63 26.08 -2.11
C GLU A 784 -31.91 24.65 -2.62
N LEU A 785 -31.08 24.11 -3.51
CA LEU A 785 -31.17 22.74 -4.03
C LEU A 785 -30.34 21.76 -3.18
N GLU A 786 -29.15 22.15 -2.75
CA GLU A 786 -28.31 21.39 -1.82
C GLU A 786 -29.08 21.03 -0.55
N ARG A 787 -29.75 22.01 0.07
CA ARG A 787 -30.62 21.77 1.23
C ARG A 787 -31.74 20.77 0.91
N ALA A 788 -32.38 20.89 -0.24
CA ALA A 788 -33.44 19.97 -0.64
C ALA A 788 -32.94 18.52 -0.84
N LEU A 789 -31.66 18.32 -1.16
CA LEU A 789 -31.02 17.01 -1.26
C LEU A 789 -30.56 16.46 0.11
N PHE A 790 -29.99 17.33 0.95
CA PHE A 790 -29.26 16.92 2.16
C PHE A 790 -30.11 16.94 3.44
N GLU A 791 -31.17 17.75 3.51
CA GLU A 791 -32.08 17.83 4.65
C GLU A 791 -33.14 16.71 4.60
N THR A 792 -33.30 16.01 5.72
CA THR A 792 -34.21 14.86 5.88
C THR A 792 -35.68 15.24 5.65
N ASP A 793 -36.10 16.39 6.21
CA ASP A 793 -37.47 16.88 6.18
C ASP A 793 -37.83 17.66 4.89
N SER A 794 -36.98 17.61 3.86
CA SER A 794 -37.23 18.31 2.59
C SER A 794 -38.42 17.72 1.82
N ASP A 795 -39.04 18.50 0.92
CA ASP A 795 -40.10 18.00 0.02
C ASP A 795 -39.66 16.78 -0.84
N LEU A 796 -38.35 16.64 -1.07
CA LEU A 796 -37.73 15.58 -1.86
C LEU A 796 -37.54 14.29 -1.07
N ASN A 797 -37.13 14.40 0.19
CA ASN A 797 -36.78 13.29 1.07
C ASN A 797 -37.95 12.87 1.97
N ARG A 798 -38.79 13.80 2.42
CA ARG A 798 -40.07 13.56 3.13
C ARG A 798 -39.90 12.76 4.44
N GLY A 799 -38.81 12.97 5.15
CA GLY A 799 -38.44 12.21 6.35
C GLY A 799 -37.54 10.99 6.07
N ASP A 800 -37.25 10.68 4.80
CA ASP A 800 -36.34 9.60 4.42
C ASP A 800 -34.86 10.01 4.62
N GLU A 801 -34.33 9.65 5.79
CA GLU A 801 -32.93 9.89 6.15
C GLU A 801 -31.96 8.97 5.40
N GLU A 802 -32.38 7.80 4.92
CA GLU A 802 -31.51 6.91 4.15
C GLU A 802 -31.21 7.52 2.77
N LYS A 803 -32.26 8.07 2.14
CA LYS A 803 -32.16 8.83 0.89
C LYS A 803 -31.40 10.15 1.04
N ALA A 804 -31.65 10.89 2.12
CA ALA A 804 -30.88 12.10 2.40
C ALA A 804 -29.38 11.78 2.62
N ARG A 805 -29.08 10.71 3.36
CA ARG A 805 -27.73 10.16 3.54
C ARG A 805 -27.09 9.73 2.22
N LEU A 806 -27.84 9.07 1.33
CA LEU A 806 -27.35 8.67 0.00
C LEU A 806 -26.91 9.89 -0.83
N TYR A 807 -27.74 10.94 -0.92
CA TYR A 807 -27.33 12.17 -1.63
C TYR A 807 -26.10 12.83 -1.01
N ARG A 808 -26.00 12.88 0.33
CA ARG A 808 -24.82 13.42 1.03
C ARG A 808 -23.56 12.60 0.76
N ASN A 809 -23.65 11.27 0.70
CA ASN A 809 -22.52 10.38 0.42
C ASN A 809 -22.05 10.42 -1.04
N LEU A 810 -22.98 10.52 -2.00
CA LEU A 810 -22.64 10.73 -3.42
C LEU A 810 -21.95 12.08 -3.64
N LEU A 811 -22.44 13.13 -2.98
CA LEU A 811 -21.97 14.52 -3.13
C LEU A 811 -20.93 14.97 -2.08
N SER A 812 -20.29 14.02 -1.39
CA SER A 812 -19.11 14.26 -0.53
C SER A 812 -17.96 13.32 -0.92
N THR A 813 -16.76 13.59 -0.39
CA THR A 813 -15.74 12.53 -0.26
C THR A 813 -16.13 11.69 0.95
N THR A 814 -16.35 10.39 0.77
CA THR A 814 -16.61 9.50 1.91
C THR A 814 -15.28 9.10 2.57
N GLN A 815 -15.36 8.63 3.80
CA GLN A 815 -14.25 8.11 4.58
C GLN A 815 -14.78 6.93 5.43
N ALA A 816 -13.97 5.89 5.65
CA ALA A 816 -14.30 4.77 6.54
C ALA A 816 -13.01 4.21 7.16
N VAL A 817 -12.99 3.90 8.46
CA VAL A 817 -11.82 3.35 9.15
C VAL A 817 -11.92 1.82 9.24
N ASP A 818 -11.58 1.15 8.15
CA ASP A 818 -11.84 -0.29 7.95
C ASP A 818 -10.81 -1.21 8.62
N MET A 819 -9.58 -0.72 8.86
CA MET A 819 -8.51 -1.51 9.49
C MET A 819 -7.88 -0.76 10.67
N ILE A 820 -7.62 -1.47 11.77
CA ILE A 820 -6.87 -0.98 12.93
C ILE A 820 -6.00 -2.09 13.53
N LYS A 821 -4.75 -1.78 13.89
CA LYS A 821 -3.80 -2.73 14.50
C LYS A 821 -2.96 -2.04 15.58
N GLY A 822 -2.67 -2.73 16.68
CA GLY A 822 -1.80 -2.21 17.73
C GLY A 822 -1.78 -3.10 18.98
N GLY A 823 -0.63 -3.20 19.64
CA GLY A 823 -0.43 -4.08 20.78
C GLY A 823 0.04 -5.49 20.39
N VAL A 824 0.85 -6.10 21.26
CA VAL A 824 1.34 -7.49 21.11
C VAL A 824 0.92 -8.36 22.30
N LYS A 825 0.74 -7.76 23.49
CA LYS A 825 0.32 -8.41 24.74
C LYS A 825 -0.29 -7.38 25.69
N ALA A 826 -1.29 -7.77 26.48
CA ALA A 826 -2.05 -6.84 27.32
C ALA A 826 -1.20 -6.12 28.42
N ASN A 827 -0.05 -6.67 28.80
CA ASN A 827 0.84 -6.11 29.83
C ASN A 827 2.02 -5.27 29.28
N ALA A 828 2.03 -4.95 27.98
CA ALA A 828 2.94 -3.95 27.42
C ALA A 828 2.19 -2.92 26.58
N LEU A 829 2.65 -1.67 26.66
CA LEU A 829 2.13 -0.55 25.89
C LEU A 829 2.91 -0.51 24.56
N PRO A 830 2.25 -0.66 23.40
CA PRO A 830 2.96 -0.77 22.14
C PRO A 830 3.64 0.54 21.76
N GLU A 831 4.82 0.45 21.18
CA GLU A 831 5.53 1.58 20.57
C GLU A 831 4.80 2.05 19.30
N LEU A 832 4.12 1.13 18.59
CA LEU A 832 3.45 1.35 17.32
C LEU A 832 1.98 0.92 17.34
N ALA A 833 1.10 1.74 16.76
CA ALA A 833 -0.26 1.37 16.40
C ALA A 833 -0.64 2.09 15.10
N ASN A 834 -1.43 1.47 14.24
CA ASN A 834 -1.85 2.07 12.98
C ASN A 834 -3.30 1.74 12.59
N ALA A 835 -3.81 2.51 11.64
CA ALA A 835 -5.08 2.28 10.98
C ALA A 835 -4.99 2.60 9.48
N ILE A 836 -5.94 2.11 8.70
CA ILE A 836 -6.14 2.47 7.29
C ILE A 836 -7.54 3.04 7.15
N ILE A 837 -7.66 4.19 6.49
CA ILE A 837 -8.91 4.88 6.21
C ILE A 837 -9.15 4.87 4.70
N ASN A 838 -10.17 4.12 4.24
CA ASN A 838 -10.60 4.17 2.85
C ASN A 838 -11.33 5.49 2.57
N HIS A 839 -11.14 6.04 1.37
CA HIS A 839 -11.88 7.21 0.90
C HIS A 839 -12.34 7.03 -0.55
N ARG A 840 -13.61 7.36 -0.82
CA ARG A 840 -14.12 7.57 -2.18
C ARG A 840 -14.25 9.06 -2.45
N ILE A 841 -13.34 9.59 -3.26
CA ILE A 841 -13.11 11.01 -3.56
C ILE A 841 -14.20 11.55 -4.48
N ARG A 842 -14.82 12.67 -4.12
CA ARG A 842 -15.86 13.31 -4.95
C ARG A 842 -15.33 13.67 -6.36
N THR A 843 -16.17 13.53 -7.38
CA THR A 843 -15.83 13.63 -8.82
C THR A 843 -15.27 14.98 -9.30
N ASP A 844 -15.32 16.01 -8.48
CA ASP A 844 -14.83 17.37 -8.70
C ASP A 844 -13.58 17.70 -7.84
N SER A 845 -13.09 16.74 -7.07
CA SER A 845 -11.96 16.86 -6.15
C SER A 845 -10.71 16.13 -6.68
N SER A 846 -9.74 15.85 -5.82
CA SER A 846 -8.54 15.08 -6.18
C SER A 846 -7.90 14.37 -4.98
N VAL A 847 -7.06 13.37 -5.25
CA VAL A 847 -6.16 12.72 -4.28
C VAL A 847 -5.33 13.80 -3.56
N SER A 848 -4.77 14.75 -4.32
CA SER A 848 -4.01 15.87 -3.78
C SER A 848 -4.85 16.73 -2.81
N ALA A 849 -6.09 17.09 -3.17
CA ALA A 849 -6.99 17.85 -2.31
C ALA A 849 -7.37 17.09 -1.03
N LEU A 850 -7.61 15.78 -1.13
CA LEU A 850 -7.86 14.91 0.01
C LEU A 850 -6.64 14.86 0.96
N GLN A 851 -5.42 14.69 0.43
CA GLN A 851 -4.18 14.72 1.21
C GLN A 851 -4.03 16.01 2.03
N TYR A 852 -4.30 17.19 1.43
CA TYR A 852 -4.31 18.46 2.18
C TYR A 852 -5.36 18.46 3.30
N ALA A 853 -6.57 17.98 3.00
CA ALA A 853 -7.70 18.07 3.92
C ALA A 853 -7.55 17.12 5.12
N ILE A 854 -7.07 15.88 4.95
CA ILE A 854 -6.85 14.97 6.08
C ILE A 854 -5.69 15.43 6.98
N ILE A 855 -4.62 16.02 6.42
CA ILE A 855 -3.58 16.70 7.20
C ILE A 855 -4.21 17.80 8.07
N ALA A 856 -5.07 18.65 7.49
CA ALA A 856 -5.71 19.74 8.21
C ALA A 856 -6.66 19.26 9.32
N LYS A 857 -7.37 18.13 9.13
CA LYS A 857 -8.21 17.50 10.17
C LYS A 857 -7.39 17.05 11.38
N ILE A 858 -6.32 16.28 11.16
CA ILE A 858 -5.57 15.67 12.28
C ILE A 858 -4.59 16.61 12.98
N LEU A 859 -4.25 17.74 12.36
CA LEU A 859 -3.25 18.69 12.86
C LEU A 859 -3.49 19.15 14.33
N PRO A 860 -4.71 19.50 14.78
CA PRO A 860 -4.94 19.89 16.17
C PRO A 860 -4.67 18.75 17.16
N VAL A 861 -4.90 17.49 16.77
CA VAL A 861 -4.65 16.30 17.61
C VAL A 861 -3.15 15.99 17.68
N VAL A 862 -2.44 16.14 16.55
CA VAL A 862 -0.98 16.06 16.49
C VAL A 862 -0.34 17.11 17.39
N GLU A 863 -0.79 18.36 17.32
CA GLU A 863 -0.28 19.47 18.15
C GLU A 863 -0.63 19.26 19.64
N LYS A 864 -1.86 18.87 19.96
CA LYS A 864 -2.33 18.54 21.33
C LYS A 864 -1.42 17.53 22.03
N TYR A 865 -0.95 16.51 21.31
CA TYR A 865 -0.07 15.48 21.84
C TYR A 865 1.43 15.75 21.61
N ASN A 866 1.82 16.92 21.08
CA ASN A 866 3.21 17.28 20.81
C ASN A 866 3.94 16.24 19.92
N LEU A 867 3.30 15.85 18.80
CA LEU A 867 3.80 14.85 17.86
C LEU A 867 4.40 15.51 16.61
N THR A 868 5.39 14.85 16.01
CA THR A 868 5.92 15.19 14.68
C THR A 868 5.08 14.52 13.59
N LEU A 869 4.42 15.30 12.73
CA LEU A 869 3.68 14.79 11.57
C LEU A 869 4.55 14.76 10.32
N ALA A 870 4.74 13.59 9.74
CA ALA A 870 5.14 13.40 8.35
C ALA A 870 3.91 12.98 7.54
N ALA A 871 3.72 13.48 6.32
CA ALA A 871 2.52 13.17 5.55
C ALA A 871 2.77 13.12 4.04
N PHE A 872 2.61 11.93 3.46
CA PHE A 872 2.83 11.66 2.03
C PHE A 872 4.23 12.13 1.62
N SER A 873 4.37 12.91 0.55
CA SER A 873 5.65 13.50 0.12
C SER A 873 6.16 14.67 0.99
N ARG A 874 5.49 14.98 2.12
CA ARG A 874 5.80 16.12 3.01
C ARG A 874 6.49 15.66 4.29
N VAL A 875 7.81 15.80 4.32
CA VAL A 875 8.62 15.59 5.53
C VAL A 875 8.40 16.76 6.51
N ASN A 876 8.06 16.43 7.76
CA ASN A 876 7.91 17.36 8.89
C ASN A 876 6.92 18.52 8.65
N VAL A 877 5.63 18.19 8.53
CA VAL A 877 4.52 19.16 8.56
C VAL A 877 4.45 19.86 9.93
N THR A 878 4.73 19.12 11.01
CA THR A 878 5.01 19.66 12.35
C THR A 878 6.32 19.07 12.88
N THR A 879 6.79 19.60 14.01
CA THR A 879 7.88 19.00 14.80
C THR A 879 7.48 19.02 16.28
N GLY A 880 7.34 17.84 16.87
CA GLY A 880 6.96 17.61 18.26
C GLY A 880 7.78 16.49 18.91
N GLY A 881 7.93 16.55 20.24
CA GLY A 881 8.89 15.73 21.00
C GLY A 881 8.35 14.42 21.61
N ALA A 882 7.05 14.14 21.52
CA ALA A 882 6.44 12.98 22.20
C ALA A 882 6.35 11.70 21.34
N GLY A 883 6.61 11.81 20.03
CA GLY A 883 6.44 10.73 19.07
C GLY A 883 6.23 11.24 17.64
N THR A 884 5.89 10.34 16.72
CA THR A 884 5.59 10.66 15.32
C THR A 884 4.21 10.17 14.91
N VAL A 885 3.60 10.88 13.97
CA VAL A 885 2.49 10.40 13.15
C VAL A 885 2.94 10.42 11.70
N THR A 886 2.69 9.34 10.97
CA THR A 886 2.98 9.24 9.53
C THR A 886 1.68 9.00 8.79
N LEU A 887 1.39 9.85 7.79
CA LEU A 887 0.38 9.55 6.78
C LEU A 887 1.05 9.07 5.49
N SER A 888 0.51 8.03 4.87
CA SER A 888 0.98 7.50 3.60
C SER A 888 -0.17 6.96 2.75
N ASP A 889 0.09 6.71 1.47
CA ASP A 889 -0.73 5.79 0.68
C ASP A 889 -0.48 4.37 1.22
N ALA A 890 -1.54 3.69 1.65
CA ALA A 890 -1.44 2.39 2.31
C ALA A 890 -0.90 1.28 1.40
N PHE A 891 -1.20 1.35 0.09
CA PHE A 891 -0.92 0.27 -0.87
C PHE A 891 -0.24 0.74 -2.17
N GLY A 892 -0.22 2.05 -2.44
CA GLY A 892 0.25 2.64 -3.70
C GLY A 892 -0.85 2.74 -4.76
N THR A 893 -2.13 2.70 -4.35
CA THR A 893 -3.30 2.48 -5.21
C THR A 893 -4.18 3.72 -5.38
N ALA A 894 -3.67 4.92 -5.07
CA ALA A 894 -4.43 6.16 -5.23
C ALA A 894 -4.89 6.41 -6.68
N LEU A 895 -6.20 6.58 -6.88
CA LEU A 895 -6.82 6.92 -8.16
C LEU A 895 -7.46 8.32 -8.09
N GLU A 896 -7.12 9.18 -9.05
CA GLU A 896 -7.86 10.43 -9.26
C GLU A 896 -9.26 10.14 -9.82
N PRO A 897 -10.30 10.95 -9.52
CA PRO A 897 -11.66 10.71 -10.02
C PRO A 897 -11.74 10.68 -11.55
N ALA A 898 -12.56 9.79 -12.10
CA ALA A 898 -12.61 9.55 -13.53
C ALA A 898 -13.17 10.78 -14.30
N PRO A 899 -12.56 11.19 -15.43
CA PRO A 899 -13.02 12.33 -16.22
C PRO A 899 -14.47 12.19 -16.68
N VAL A 900 -15.30 13.19 -16.38
CA VAL A 900 -16.73 13.17 -16.72
C VAL A 900 -16.95 13.17 -18.24
N THR A 901 -17.59 12.12 -18.75
CA THR A 901 -17.89 11.94 -20.17
C THR A 901 -18.87 13.03 -20.68
N PRO A 902 -18.54 13.76 -21.76
CA PRO A 902 -19.42 14.79 -22.30
C PRO A 902 -20.77 14.24 -22.78
N THR A 903 -21.86 14.83 -22.27
CA THR A 903 -23.25 14.52 -22.68
C THR A 903 -23.77 15.45 -23.79
N GLU A 904 -23.17 16.63 -23.97
CA GLU A 904 -23.53 17.62 -24.98
C GLU A 904 -22.40 17.95 -25.99
N GLY A 905 -22.73 18.76 -27.01
CA GLY A 905 -21.77 19.32 -27.96
C GLY A 905 -21.18 18.31 -28.95
N SER A 906 -19.95 18.56 -29.42
CA SER A 906 -19.24 17.67 -30.34
C SER A 906 -18.70 16.41 -29.64
N GLY A 907 -18.19 16.54 -28.41
CA GLY A 907 -17.59 15.44 -27.63
C GLY A 907 -18.56 14.29 -27.31
N ALA A 908 -19.86 14.57 -27.19
CA ALA A 908 -20.90 13.59 -26.85
C ALA A 908 -21.23 12.55 -27.94
N ALA A 909 -20.28 12.21 -28.83
CA ALA A 909 -20.46 11.16 -29.82
C ALA A 909 -20.67 9.78 -29.17
N ALA A 910 -19.87 9.43 -28.16
CA ALA A 910 -20.00 8.18 -27.42
C ALA A 910 -21.30 8.12 -26.59
N TYR A 911 -21.60 9.17 -25.81
CA TYR A 911 -22.84 9.25 -25.02
C TYR A 911 -24.09 9.12 -25.91
N ARG A 912 -24.15 9.82 -27.05
CA ARG A 912 -25.28 9.68 -28.00
C ARG A 912 -25.38 8.28 -28.61
N LEU A 913 -24.26 7.60 -28.85
CA LEU A 913 -24.26 6.23 -29.36
C LEU A 913 -24.87 5.26 -28.33
N LEU A 914 -24.43 5.33 -27.07
CA LEU A 914 -24.98 4.53 -25.98
C LEU A 914 -26.46 4.85 -25.74
N SER A 915 -26.80 6.13 -25.64
CA SER A 915 -28.14 6.64 -25.38
C SER A 915 -29.17 6.15 -26.41
N GLY A 916 -28.84 6.28 -27.70
CA GLY A 916 -29.70 5.80 -28.77
C GLY A 916 -29.88 4.27 -28.75
N VAL A 917 -28.88 3.50 -28.29
CA VAL A 917 -29.00 2.04 -28.13
C VAL A 917 -29.88 1.69 -26.91
N ILE A 918 -29.66 2.34 -25.76
CA ILE A 918 -30.49 2.15 -24.56
C ILE A 918 -31.96 2.45 -24.88
N ARG A 919 -32.27 3.61 -25.47
CA ARG A 919 -33.65 3.99 -25.82
C ARG A 919 -34.25 3.15 -26.96
N LYS A 920 -33.44 2.44 -27.76
CA LYS A 920 -33.91 1.44 -28.73
C LYS A 920 -34.30 0.12 -28.04
N ILE A 921 -33.49 -0.35 -27.09
CA ILE A 921 -33.73 -1.62 -26.38
C ILE A 921 -34.89 -1.46 -25.37
N GLN A 922 -34.87 -0.38 -24.59
CA GLN A 922 -35.82 -0.10 -23.51
C GLN A 922 -37.04 0.73 -23.98
N GLY A 923 -37.10 1.08 -25.26
CA GLY A 923 -38.17 1.85 -25.89
C GLY A 923 -38.18 3.35 -25.55
N ASN A 924 -38.82 4.14 -26.42
CA ASN A 924 -38.79 5.61 -26.41
C ASN A 924 -39.31 6.27 -25.11
N LYS A 925 -40.03 5.54 -24.25
CA LYS A 925 -40.52 6.06 -22.95
C LYS A 925 -39.42 6.14 -21.89
N THR A 926 -38.32 5.41 -22.08
CA THR A 926 -37.16 5.46 -21.20
C THR A 926 -36.41 6.77 -21.41
N ILE A 927 -36.17 7.46 -20.30
CA ILE A 927 -35.36 8.66 -20.23
C ILE A 927 -33.92 8.23 -19.93
N ASP A 928 -32.96 8.81 -20.63
CA ASP A 928 -31.54 8.60 -20.37
C ASP A 928 -30.93 9.82 -19.68
N THR A 929 -30.07 9.60 -18.69
CA THR A 929 -29.47 10.64 -17.87
C THR A 929 -28.17 10.19 -17.20
N SER A 930 -27.33 11.17 -16.86
CA SER A 930 -26.03 11.00 -16.23
C SER A 930 -26.12 10.60 -14.75
N SER A 931 -25.44 9.52 -14.34
CA SER A 931 -25.17 9.18 -12.93
C SER A 931 -23.67 9.10 -12.62
N THR A 932 -23.33 8.65 -11.41
CA THR A 932 -21.95 8.57 -10.87
C THR A 932 -21.72 7.21 -10.20
N ARG A 933 -20.67 6.48 -10.58
CA ARG A 933 -20.19 5.25 -9.88
C ARG A 933 -19.38 5.65 -8.62
N ALA A 934 -19.43 4.83 -7.57
CA ALA A 934 -19.25 5.26 -6.17
C ALA A 934 -17.89 4.94 -5.50
#